data_AF-A0AB74JAJ8-F1
#
_entry.id   AF-A0AB74JAJ8-F1
#
_cell.length_a   1.000
_cell.length_b   1.000
_cell.length_c   1.000
_cell.angle_alpha   90.00
_cell.angle_beta   90.00
_cell.angle_gamma   90.00
#
_symmetry.space_group_name_H-M   'P 1'
#
loop_
_entity.id
_entity.type
_entity.pdbx_description
1 polymer ?
#
loop_
_entity_poly.entity_id
_entity_poly.type
_entity_poly.pdbx_seq_one_letter_code
_entity_poly.pdbx_strand_id
1 'polypeptide(L)'
;MIALLAKRRFVIEHGGLIATGDTKFHPKRDNSDPRPVMIRIWMGTLLLAILATLIAVLAVLYNLSRTGRLSQALLVDQLNIDVLELSTTLTPYSIIPTFIAVAVKLWFRASAETFKRLQPFVSIADSPSSTSDSVSAEYANTPIALASIKALKHSHWILALIGAGAFVTEALGMSALWDRELQDTSHTFNLSRQLEIRNSPQLFHHPRVHTALSANEAVLKSVFDASLQNWLYGATIELTQSASTPPWSKDTWSFVPLDSQVTQEAASGLNSTGRNITFETPAIRARLECSIVDYASNKSAWLVETDFGNKTAWNRTNAPAGLDHGYYLNDLAARGPGLRTVACCANETQQGFGDAVVGYWTDTSSSTIPLSMQAKWIVGRPLNESYTQSPTVHGGIAYDRWIWPEAPQIAAIDCAPIIEQAEASIIVDFETGLVYDYEILGAPQNATNAWTDFYFYHGADTSQAAHWQENITTSYGYIFWDSLLTAANAGALVNNKLLYSAPEDLSDGIFNFRGPGLNTDFMSYSMLAMANNSKEALLDPTTLMDFANKTFGIFFKHFASEEVNSTAGGRVYQPIGEKLPSDLGPVTYGSKITANQGALALQNTITPTPKDTQANLIIPIEQLIMSPIAFFLSISLLSFLILTTIIMYSANRTRYKTLPRDVDTLASMIAFIHGSEKLLAWSRDSQHSGAWYRSWTSKSQPAQDREMKAQMGSFYDLEGRERWGIELVGTMNPRPCQAARNDSSEVDMQEVGDNSKSEMQDADDTNVGGGDTSGVRSALLGRFDWEVRRKGAIRRKPVPE
;
A
#
# COMPACT_ATOMS: atom_id res chain seq x y z
N MET A 1 -30.35 -48.47 -17.43
CA MET A 1 -30.16 -49.34 -18.62
C MET A 1 -29.96 -50.83 -18.26
N ILE A 2 -30.14 -51.25 -16.99
CA ILE A 2 -30.10 -52.67 -16.58
C ILE A 2 -31.52 -53.29 -16.50
N ALA A 3 -32.58 -52.48 -16.58
CA ALA A 3 -33.97 -52.93 -16.45
C ALA A 3 -34.65 -53.42 -17.75
N LEU A 4 -34.00 -53.33 -18.92
CA LEU A 4 -34.59 -53.70 -20.22
C LEU A 4 -34.17 -55.07 -20.77
N LEU A 5 -33.27 -55.79 -20.09
CA LEU A 5 -32.82 -57.13 -20.51
C LEU A 5 -33.68 -58.29 -19.97
N ALA A 6 -34.71 -58.03 -19.17
CA ALA A 6 -35.46 -59.05 -18.45
C ALA A 6 -36.59 -59.77 -19.25
N LYS A 7 -36.65 -59.65 -20.59
CA LYS A 7 -37.79 -60.16 -21.36
C LYS A 7 -37.47 -61.04 -22.57
N ARG A 8 -36.35 -61.77 -22.56
CA ARG A 8 -36.08 -62.82 -23.57
C ARG A 8 -35.58 -64.10 -22.91
N ARG A 9 -36.35 -65.18 -23.05
CA ARG A 9 -35.91 -66.54 -22.72
C ARG A 9 -35.13 -67.07 -23.92
N PHE A 10 -33.91 -67.52 -23.67
CA PHE A 10 -33.09 -68.25 -24.63
C PHE A 10 -32.94 -69.68 -24.11
N VAL A 11 -33.03 -70.65 -25.02
CA VAL A 11 -32.73 -72.04 -24.73
C VAL A 11 -31.51 -72.44 -25.56
N ILE A 12 -30.58 -73.17 -24.94
CA ILE A 12 -29.40 -73.71 -25.61
C ILE A 12 -29.74 -75.14 -26.03
N GLU A 13 -29.77 -75.39 -27.33
CA GLU A 13 -29.81 -76.74 -27.88
C GLU A 13 -28.66 -76.86 -28.89
N HIS A 14 -27.88 -77.94 -28.79
CA HIS A 14 -26.79 -78.29 -29.71
C HIS A 14 -25.72 -77.19 -29.92
N GLY A 15 -25.39 -76.46 -28.85
CA GLY A 15 -24.28 -75.49 -28.87
C GLY A 15 -24.59 -74.16 -29.56
N GLY A 16 -25.84 -73.89 -29.95
CA GLY A 16 -26.29 -72.61 -30.50
C GLY A 16 -27.41 -71.97 -29.70
N LEU A 17 -27.37 -70.63 -29.54
CA LEU A 17 -28.44 -69.84 -28.89
C LEU A 17 -29.55 -69.52 -29.90
N ILE A 18 -30.75 -70.07 -29.72
CA ILE A 18 -31.92 -69.75 -30.55
C ILE A 18 -33.01 -69.07 -29.69
N ALA A 19 -33.58 -67.98 -30.21
CA ALA A 19 -34.71 -67.28 -29.58
C ALA A 19 -36.03 -67.96 -29.97
N THR A 20 -36.82 -68.38 -29.00
CA THR A 20 -38.11 -69.04 -29.26
C THR A 20 -39.19 -68.04 -29.69
N GLY A 21 -39.77 -68.22 -30.88
CA GLY A 21 -41.07 -67.67 -31.25
C GLY A 21 -41.14 -67.08 -32.66
N ASP A 22 -41.61 -67.88 -33.61
CA ASP A 22 -42.08 -67.44 -34.92
C ASP A 22 -43.18 -66.39 -34.79
N THR A 23 -42.85 -65.14 -35.06
CA THR A 23 -43.81 -64.15 -35.53
C THR A 23 -43.16 -63.34 -36.65
N LYS A 24 -43.83 -63.31 -37.81
CA LYS A 24 -43.45 -62.55 -39.00
C LYS A 24 -42.93 -61.17 -38.61
N PHE A 25 -41.66 -60.92 -38.92
CA PHE A 25 -40.99 -59.65 -38.69
C PHE A 25 -41.57 -58.61 -39.67
N HIS A 26 -42.63 -57.91 -39.28
CA HIS A 26 -42.90 -56.60 -39.86
C HIS A 26 -41.92 -55.63 -39.20
N PRO A 27 -41.01 -54.97 -39.95
CA PRO A 27 -40.15 -53.95 -39.37
C PRO A 27 -41.04 -52.76 -38.99
N LYS A 28 -41.44 -52.70 -37.71
CA LYS A 28 -41.78 -51.40 -37.13
C LYS A 28 -40.50 -50.58 -37.18
N ARG A 29 -40.48 -49.57 -38.05
CA ARG A 29 -39.56 -48.44 -37.94
C ARG A 29 -39.78 -47.82 -36.56
N ASP A 30 -39.01 -48.25 -35.58
CA ASP A 30 -38.83 -47.46 -34.39
C ASP A 30 -38.05 -46.22 -34.82
N ASN A 31 -38.65 -45.05 -34.61
CA ASN A 31 -38.15 -43.76 -35.06
C ASN A 31 -37.06 -43.24 -34.09
N SER A 32 -36.27 -44.15 -33.52
CA SER A 32 -35.20 -43.85 -32.58
C SER A 32 -33.93 -43.56 -33.40
N ASP A 33 -33.49 -42.31 -33.35
CA ASP A 33 -32.30 -41.82 -34.05
C ASP A 33 -31.06 -42.66 -33.65
N PRO A 34 -30.43 -43.40 -34.60
CA PRO A 34 -29.31 -44.31 -34.35
C PRO A 34 -28.00 -43.60 -34.00
N ARG A 35 -28.02 -42.25 -33.92
CA ARG A 35 -26.82 -41.46 -33.63
C ARG A 35 -26.51 -41.47 -32.13
N PRO A 36 -25.22 -41.56 -31.75
CA PRO A 36 -24.77 -41.39 -30.38
C PRO A 36 -25.28 -40.08 -29.81
N VAL A 37 -25.64 -40.05 -28.53
CA VAL A 37 -26.26 -38.89 -27.87
C VAL A 37 -25.46 -37.59 -28.09
N MET A 38 -24.13 -37.68 -28.08
CA MET A 38 -23.20 -36.55 -28.24
C MET A 38 -23.23 -35.96 -29.66
N ILE A 39 -23.66 -36.74 -30.64
CA ILE A 39 -23.71 -36.38 -32.07
C ILE A 39 -25.12 -35.93 -32.49
N ARG A 40 -26.10 -36.04 -31.59
CA ARG A 40 -27.47 -35.54 -31.83
C ARG A 40 -27.49 -34.02 -31.89
N ILE A 41 -28.32 -33.49 -32.80
CA ILE A 41 -28.41 -32.06 -33.09
C ILE A 41 -28.77 -31.24 -31.84
N TRP A 42 -29.64 -31.77 -30.96
CA TRP A 42 -30.04 -31.07 -29.74
C TRP A 42 -28.88 -30.84 -28.76
N MET A 43 -27.98 -31.83 -28.65
CA MET A 43 -26.77 -31.71 -27.84
C MET A 43 -25.79 -30.69 -28.45
N GLY A 44 -25.71 -30.63 -29.78
CA GLY A 44 -24.94 -29.60 -30.48
C GLY A 44 -25.49 -28.19 -30.30
N THR A 45 -26.82 -28.03 -30.34
CA THR A 45 -27.45 -26.73 -30.08
C THR A 45 -27.24 -26.29 -28.63
N LEU A 46 -27.23 -27.22 -27.68
CA LEU A 46 -26.92 -26.94 -26.28
C LEU A 46 -25.47 -26.44 -26.11
N LEU A 47 -24.50 -27.13 -26.73
CA LEU A 47 -23.10 -26.70 -26.68
C LEU A 47 -22.90 -25.31 -27.32
N LEU A 48 -23.51 -25.07 -28.50
CA LEU A 48 -23.43 -23.77 -29.16
C LEU A 48 -24.03 -22.64 -28.30
N ALA A 49 -25.16 -22.90 -27.64
CA ALA A 49 -25.75 -21.96 -26.71
C ALA A 49 -24.80 -21.64 -25.55
N ILE A 50 -24.16 -22.66 -24.95
CA ILE A 50 -23.19 -22.47 -23.85
C ILE A 50 -21.96 -21.67 -24.31
N LEU A 51 -21.41 -21.96 -25.49
CA LEU A 51 -20.25 -21.22 -26.01
C LEU A 51 -20.60 -19.77 -26.35
N ALA A 52 -21.78 -19.53 -26.92
CA ALA A 52 -22.25 -18.18 -27.25
C ALA A 52 -22.54 -17.36 -25.99
N THR A 53 -23.15 -17.96 -24.96
CA THR A 53 -23.38 -17.29 -23.67
C THR A 53 -22.06 -16.96 -22.98
N LEU A 54 -21.05 -17.83 -23.04
CA LEU A 54 -19.72 -17.54 -22.50
C LEU A 54 -19.08 -16.31 -23.15
N ILE A 55 -19.13 -16.18 -24.49
CA ILE A 55 -18.62 -14.98 -25.18
C ILE A 55 -19.39 -13.73 -24.73
N ALA A 56 -20.72 -13.80 -24.67
CA ALA A 56 -21.56 -12.68 -24.24
C ALA A 56 -21.24 -12.25 -22.80
N VAL A 57 -21.11 -13.20 -21.88
CA VAL A 57 -20.76 -12.95 -20.47
C VAL A 57 -19.37 -12.34 -20.37
N LEU A 58 -18.36 -12.87 -21.07
CA LEU A 58 -17.01 -12.30 -21.05
C LEU A 58 -16.98 -10.87 -21.61
N ALA A 59 -17.72 -10.59 -22.67
CA ALA A 59 -17.80 -9.23 -23.24
C ALA A 59 -18.48 -8.23 -22.28
N VAL A 60 -19.55 -8.65 -21.60
CA VAL A 60 -20.23 -7.83 -20.58
C VAL A 60 -19.30 -7.58 -19.39
N LEU A 61 -18.62 -8.62 -18.91
CA LEU A 61 -17.67 -8.51 -17.80
C LEU A 61 -16.47 -7.61 -18.14
N TYR A 62 -15.94 -7.69 -19.36
CA TYR A 62 -14.86 -6.80 -19.83
C TYR A 62 -15.30 -5.33 -19.85
N ASN A 63 -16.52 -5.06 -20.31
CA ASN A 63 -17.06 -3.70 -20.30
C ASN A 63 -17.28 -3.18 -18.86
N LEU A 64 -17.84 -4.03 -17.99
CA LEU A 64 -18.04 -3.69 -16.58
C LEU A 64 -16.72 -3.45 -15.84
N SER A 65 -15.70 -4.28 -16.11
CA SER A 65 -14.34 -4.12 -15.58
C SER A 65 -13.74 -2.77 -16.01
N ARG A 66 -13.88 -2.38 -17.29
CA ARG A 66 -13.38 -1.09 -17.78
C ARG A 66 -14.11 0.11 -17.18
N THR A 67 -15.38 -0.06 -16.81
CA THR A 67 -16.16 1.00 -16.14
C THR A 67 -15.94 1.07 -14.62
N GLY A 68 -15.07 0.24 -14.04
CA GLY A 68 -14.78 0.24 -12.60
C GLY A 68 -15.94 -0.25 -11.72
N ARG A 69 -17.02 -0.77 -12.31
CA ARG A 69 -18.23 -1.22 -11.58
C ARG A 69 -18.14 -2.66 -11.08
N LEU A 70 -17.05 -3.36 -11.40
CA LEU A 70 -16.86 -4.77 -11.04
C LEU A 70 -16.58 -4.96 -9.54
N SER A 71 -16.04 -3.94 -8.88
CA SER A 71 -15.73 -3.94 -7.43
C SER A 71 -16.98 -4.06 -6.55
N GLN A 72 -18.14 -3.60 -7.02
CA GLN A 72 -19.43 -3.70 -6.33
C GLN A 72 -20.22 -4.96 -6.70
N ALA A 73 -19.72 -5.78 -7.64
CA ALA A 73 -20.43 -6.96 -8.10
C ALA A 73 -20.09 -8.17 -7.24
N LEU A 74 -21.07 -9.05 -7.04
CA LEU A 74 -21.10 -10.33 -6.29
C LEU A 74 -19.95 -11.34 -6.58
N LEU A 75 -19.01 -10.98 -7.45
CA LEU A 75 -17.81 -11.75 -7.80
C LEU A 75 -16.63 -11.52 -6.83
N VAL A 76 -16.59 -10.39 -6.12
CA VAL A 76 -15.51 -10.05 -5.17
C VAL A 76 -15.87 -10.42 -3.73
N ASP A 77 -17.16 -10.43 -3.39
CA ASP A 77 -17.63 -10.83 -2.07
C ASP A 77 -17.12 -12.22 -1.71
N GLN A 78 -16.25 -12.27 -0.71
CA GLN A 78 -15.66 -13.50 -0.21
C GLN A 78 -16.77 -14.31 0.47
N LEU A 79 -17.15 -15.43 -0.13
CA LEU A 79 -18.04 -16.39 0.52
C LEU A 79 -17.24 -17.14 1.59
N ASN A 80 -17.31 -16.65 2.83
CA ASN A 80 -16.82 -17.37 4.00
C ASN A 80 -17.80 -18.50 4.32
N ILE A 81 -17.56 -19.69 3.77
CA ILE A 81 -18.33 -20.88 4.10
C ILE A 81 -17.61 -21.56 5.26
N ASP A 82 -18.14 -21.35 6.46
CA ASP A 82 -17.61 -21.91 7.70
C ASP A 82 -18.02 -23.38 7.82
N VAL A 83 -17.32 -24.26 7.10
CA VAL A 83 -17.55 -25.71 7.16
C VAL A 83 -16.21 -26.41 7.42
N LEU A 84 -16.09 -26.92 8.65
CA LEU A 84 -15.04 -27.83 9.11
C LEU A 84 -13.62 -27.22 9.25
N GLU A 85 -13.43 -26.25 10.16
CA GLU A 85 -12.12 -25.71 10.65
C GLU A 85 -11.08 -25.31 9.58
N LEU A 86 -11.44 -25.29 8.30
CA LEU A 86 -10.64 -24.77 7.20
C LEU A 86 -11.36 -23.53 6.66
N SER A 87 -10.90 -22.35 7.06
CA SER A 87 -11.28 -21.08 6.43
C SER A 87 -10.69 -21.04 5.01
N THR A 88 -11.36 -21.69 4.08
CA THR A 88 -11.02 -21.59 2.66
C THR A 88 -11.79 -20.43 2.06
N THR A 89 -11.08 -19.32 1.81
CA THR A 89 -11.63 -18.17 1.08
C THR A 89 -11.86 -18.58 -0.37
N LEU A 90 -13.08 -19.04 -0.66
CA LEU A 90 -13.47 -19.46 -2.00
C LEU A 90 -13.86 -18.23 -2.80
N THR A 91 -13.02 -17.82 -3.74
CA THR A 91 -13.31 -16.70 -4.62
C THR A 91 -14.22 -17.15 -5.78
N PRO A 92 -15.48 -16.67 -5.87
CA PRO A 92 -16.43 -17.16 -6.87
C PRO A 92 -15.95 -16.97 -8.32
N TYR A 93 -15.15 -15.93 -8.57
CA TYR A 93 -14.59 -15.61 -9.90
C TYR A 93 -13.61 -16.67 -10.44
N SER A 94 -13.05 -17.55 -9.61
CA SER A 94 -12.11 -18.60 -10.05
C SER A 94 -12.79 -19.95 -10.29
N ILE A 95 -13.81 -20.27 -9.49
CA ILE A 95 -14.47 -21.59 -9.47
C ILE A 95 -15.44 -21.76 -10.65
N ILE A 96 -16.32 -20.78 -10.86
CA ILE A 96 -17.40 -20.86 -11.85
C ILE A 96 -16.83 -21.01 -13.27
N PRO A 97 -15.87 -20.17 -13.70
CA PRO A 97 -15.11 -20.37 -14.94
C PRO A 97 -14.50 -21.75 -15.11
N THR A 98 -13.86 -22.27 -14.06
CA THR A 98 -13.12 -23.53 -14.12
C THR A 98 -14.08 -24.70 -14.30
N PHE A 99 -15.22 -24.71 -13.60
CA PHE A 99 -16.23 -25.76 -13.75
C PHE A 99 -16.79 -25.81 -15.17
N ILE A 100 -17.09 -24.66 -15.76
CA ILE A 100 -17.60 -24.58 -17.13
C ILE A 100 -16.52 -25.01 -18.14
N ALA A 101 -15.27 -24.59 -17.96
CA ALA A 101 -14.15 -24.99 -18.82
C ALA A 101 -13.95 -26.52 -18.80
N VAL A 102 -14.03 -27.16 -17.63
CA VAL A 102 -13.96 -28.62 -17.49
C VAL A 102 -15.12 -29.30 -18.22
N ALA A 103 -16.34 -28.79 -18.12
CA ALA A 103 -17.50 -29.34 -18.82
C ALA A 103 -17.33 -29.29 -20.36
N VAL A 104 -16.91 -28.15 -20.91
CA VAL A 104 -16.62 -27.99 -22.35
C VAL A 104 -15.47 -28.92 -22.78
N LYS A 105 -14.41 -29.00 -21.98
CA LYS A 105 -13.27 -29.90 -22.23
C LYS A 105 -13.69 -31.37 -22.29
N LEU A 106 -14.48 -31.84 -21.33
CA LEU A 106 -15.01 -33.21 -21.32
C LEU A 106 -15.90 -33.48 -22.53
N TRP A 107 -16.69 -32.50 -22.97
CA TRP A 107 -17.53 -32.63 -24.17
C TRP A 107 -16.72 -32.83 -25.45
N PHE A 108 -15.75 -31.95 -25.72
CA PHE A 108 -14.91 -32.06 -26.92
C PHE A 108 -14.07 -33.33 -26.91
N ARG A 109 -13.57 -33.74 -25.74
CA ARG A 109 -12.85 -35.01 -25.57
C ARG A 109 -13.74 -36.21 -25.88
N ALA A 110 -14.96 -36.24 -25.33
CA ALA A 110 -15.92 -37.30 -25.60
C ALA A 110 -16.29 -37.36 -27.09
N SER A 111 -16.53 -36.20 -27.70
CA SER A 111 -16.83 -36.09 -29.13
C SER A 111 -15.68 -36.64 -29.97
N ALA A 112 -14.44 -36.21 -29.73
CA ALA A 112 -13.26 -36.69 -30.46
C ALA A 112 -13.12 -38.23 -30.40
N GLU A 113 -13.33 -38.83 -29.23
CA GLU A 113 -13.29 -40.30 -29.08
C GLU A 113 -14.41 -41.00 -29.86
N THR A 114 -15.63 -40.46 -29.89
CA THR A 114 -16.71 -41.01 -30.71
C THR A 114 -16.39 -40.91 -32.20
N PHE A 115 -15.86 -39.77 -32.67
CA PHE A 115 -15.48 -39.59 -34.08
C PHE A 115 -14.32 -40.50 -34.52
N LYS A 116 -13.33 -40.75 -33.65
CA LYS A 116 -12.26 -41.74 -33.93
C LYS A 116 -12.82 -43.14 -34.19
N ARG A 117 -13.85 -43.54 -33.43
CA ARG A 117 -14.49 -44.85 -33.57
C ARG A 117 -15.36 -44.93 -34.82
N LEU A 118 -16.02 -43.82 -35.18
CA LEU A 118 -16.95 -43.75 -36.31
C LEU A 118 -16.24 -43.59 -37.67
N GLN A 119 -15.10 -42.91 -37.71
CA GLN A 119 -14.41 -42.52 -38.95
C GLN A 119 -14.17 -43.70 -39.93
N PRO A 120 -13.71 -44.90 -39.49
CA PRO A 120 -13.53 -46.05 -40.37
C PRO A 120 -14.82 -46.54 -41.04
N PHE A 121 -15.95 -46.46 -40.35
CA PHE A 121 -17.23 -46.95 -40.86
C PHE A 121 -17.85 -45.99 -41.87
N VAL A 122 -17.71 -44.69 -41.63
CA VAL A 122 -18.22 -43.64 -42.53
C VAL A 122 -17.45 -43.64 -43.87
N SER A 123 -16.14 -43.86 -43.85
CA SER A 123 -15.34 -43.90 -45.09
C SER A 123 -15.67 -45.11 -45.98
N ILE A 124 -16.11 -46.23 -45.40
CA ILE A 124 -16.51 -47.46 -46.10
C ILE A 124 -17.97 -47.39 -46.58
N ALA A 125 -18.82 -46.61 -45.90
CA ALA A 125 -20.22 -46.43 -46.26
C ALA A 125 -20.42 -45.50 -47.47
N ASP A 126 -19.61 -44.44 -47.60
CA ASP A 126 -19.78 -43.45 -48.67
C ASP A 126 -19.18 -43.89 -50.02
N SER A 127 -18.07 -44.65 -50.02
CA SER A 127 -17.43 -45.12 -51.26
C SER A 127 -16.48 -46.31 -51.02
N PRO A 128 -16.18 -47.15 -52.04
CA PRO A 128 -15.17 -48.20 -51.92
C PRO A 128 -13.79 -47.59 -51.58
N SER A 129 -13.31 -47.85 -50.37
CA SER A 129 -12.07 -47.26 -49.84
C SER A 129 -10.99 -48.32 -49.66
N SER A 130 -9.72 -47.94 -49.90
CA SER A 130 -8.56 -48.82 -49.71
C SER A 130 -8.53 -49.37 -48.29
N THR A 131 -8.26 -50.66 -48.12
CA THR A 131 -8.21 -51.32 -46.79
C THR A 131 -7.26 -50.61 -45.82
N SER A 132 -6.17 -50.02 -46.33
CA SER A 132 -5.18 -49.22 -45.57
C SER A 132 -5.73 -47.93 -44.97
N ASP A 133 -6.70 -47.28 -45.64
CA ASP A 133 -7.27 -45.99 -45.26
C ASP A 133 -8.62 -46.14 -44.52
N SER A 134 -9.15 -47.37 -44.45
CA SER A 134 -10.48 -47.66 -43.92
C SER A 134 -10.51 -48.76 -42.85
N VAL A 135 -10.38 -50.03 -43.23
CA VAL A 135 -10.52 -51.19 -42.30
C VAL A 135 -9.33 -51.32 -41.35
N SER A 136 -8.10 -51.05 -41.79
CA SER A 136 -6.89 -51.10 -40.95
C SER A 136 -6.51 -49.74 -40.35
N ALA A 137 -7.39 -48.73 -40.46
CA ALA A 137 -7.12 -47.39 -39.98
C ALA A 137 -7.20 -47.33 -38.44
N GLU A 138 -6.08 -47.60 -37.77
CA GLU A 138 -6.02 -47.59 -36.31
C GLU A 138 -6.04 -46.14 -35.77
N TYR A 139 -7.25 -45.66 -35.42
CA TYR A 139 -7.47 -44.39 -34.73
C TYR A 139 -7.85 -44.58 -33.25
N ALA A 140 -8.47 -45.72 -32.89
CA ALA A 140 -9.03 -45.98 -31.57
C ALA A 140 -7.99 -45.92 -30.42
N ASN A 141 -6.75 -46.36 -30.68
CA ASN A 141 -5.68 -46.41 -29.67
C ASN A 141 -4.72 -45.21 -29.75
N THR A 142 -4.98 -44.23 -30.62
CA THR A 142 -4.07 -43.09 -30.83
C THR A 142 -4.45 -41.90 -29.93
N PRO A 143 -3.49 -41.26 -29.22
CA PRO A 143 -3.74 -40.02 -28.47
C PRO A 143 -4.35 -38.95 -29.38
N ILE A 144 -5.28 -38.14 -28.85
CA ILE A 144 -6.07 -37.15 -29.65
C ILE A 144 -5.18 -36.21 -30.47
N ALA A 145 -4.06 -35.74 -29.92
CA ALA A 145 -3.12 -34.87 -30.64
C ALA A 145 -2.51 -35.56 -31.88
N LEU A 146 -2.01 -36.78 -31.72
CA LEU A 146 -1.42 -37.57 -32.82
C LEU A 146 -2.49 -38.01 -33.84
N ALA A 147 -3.69 -38.35 -33.35
CA ALA A 147 -4.83 -38.69 -34.20
C ALA A 147 -5.23 -37.53 -35.12
N SER A 148 -5.17 -36.28 -34.61
CA SER A 148 -5.49 -35.07 -35.38
C SER A 148 -4.49 -34.83 -36.51
N ILE A 149 -3.19 -34.98 -36.23
CA ILE A 149 -2.11 -34.84 -37.22
C ILE A 149 -2.22 -35.94 -38.28
N LYS A 150 -2.48 -37.19 -37.86
CA LYS A 150 -2.69 -38.32 -38.78
C LYS A 150 -3.92 -38.10 -39.65
N ALA A 151 -5.04 -37.67 -39.06
CA ALA A 151 -6.27 -37.36 -39.79
C ALA A 151 -6.07 -36.26 -40.84
N LEU A 152 -5.30 -35.22 -40.53
CA LEU A 152 -4.96 -34.15 -41.47
C LEU A 152 -4.16 -34.69 -42.66
N LYS A 153 -3.18 -35.57 -42.41
CA LYS A 153 -2.36 -36.20 -43.45
C LYS A 153 -3.17 -37.10 -44.39
N HIS A 154 -4.17 -37.81 -43.87
CA HIS A 154 -5.06 -38.69 -44.65
C HIS A 154 -6.33 -37.96 -45.15
N SER A 155 -6.36 -36.62 -45.14
CA SER A 155 -7.52 -35.81 -45.59
C SER A 155 -8.85 -36.08 -44.87
N HIS A 156 -8.78 -36.59 -43.63
CA HIS A 156 -9.94 -36.74 -42.73
C HIS A 156 -10.19 -35.42 -41.97
N TRP A 157 -10.62 -34.39 -42.71
CA TRP A 157 -10.76 -33.01 -42.23
C TRP A 157 -11.62 -32.84 -40.97
N ILE A 158 -12.72 -33.59 -40.83
CA ILE A 158 -13.63 -33.49 -39.68
C ILE A 158 -12.95 -33.99 -38.41
N LEU A 159 -12.26 -35.13 -38.48
CA LEU A 159 -11.55 -35.71 -37.34
C LEU A 159 -10.36 -34.83 -36.91
N ALA A 160 -9.65 -34.24 -37.89
CA ALA A 160 -8.60 -33.27 -37.62
C ALA A 160 -9.13 -32.01 -36.92
N LEU A 161 -10.28 -31.48 -37.36
CA LEU A 161 -10.89 -30.28 -36.79
C LEU A 161 -11.39 -30.48 -35.35
N ILE A 162 -12.04 -31.61 -35.07
CA ILE A 162 -12.55 -31.94 -33.72
C ILE A 162 -11.40 -32.19 -32.76
N GLY A 163 -10.35 -32.87 -33.22
CA GLY A 163 -9.16 -33.09 -32.42
C GLY A 163 -8.35 -31.81 -32.16
N ALA A 164 -8.31 -30.87 -33.11
CA ALA A 164 -7.78 -29.52 -32.89
C ALA A 164 -8.63 -28.74 -31.87
N GLY A 165 -9.96 -28.84 -31.93
CA GLY A 165 -10.87 -28.26 -30.91
C GLY A 165 -10.61 -28.82 -29.52
N ALA A 166 -10.41 -30.14 -29.39
CA ALA A 166 -10.06 -30.78 -28.13
C ALA A 166 -8.67 -30.40 -27.58
N PHE A 167 -7.75 -29.96 -28.44
CA PHE A 167 -6.47 -29.39 -28.02
C PHE A 167 -6.61 -27.93 -27.56
N VAL A 168 -7.41 -27.14 -28.28
CA VAL A 168 -7.73 -25.74 -27.91
C VAL A 168 -8.39 -25.65 -26.54
N THR A 169 -9.20 -26.64 -26.14
CA THR A 169 -9.81 -26.67 -24.80
C THR A 169 -8.81 -26.90 -23.67
N GLU A 170 -7.60 -27.38 -23.93
CA GLU A 170 -6.52 -27.46 -22.92
C GLU A 170 -5.94 -26.06 -22.60
N ALA A 171 -5.97 -25.14 -23.57
CA ALA A 171 -5.50 -23.77 -23.41
C ALA A 171 -6.56 -22.83 -22.78
N LEU A 172 -7.79 -23.30 -22.55
CA LEU A 172 -8.84 -22.57 -21.83
C LEU A 172 -8.56 -22.57 -20.31
N GLY A 173 -7.44 -21.98 -19.89
CA GLY A 173 -7.10 -21.74 -18.48
C GLY A 173 -7.61 -20.39 -18.02
N MET A 174 -8.72 -20.35 -17.28
CA MET A 174 -9.43 -19.12 -16.88
C MET A 174 -8.77 -18.36 -15.70
N SER A 175 -7.71 -18.90 -15.09
CA SER A 175 -7.09 -18.33 -13.89
C SER A 175 -6.26 -17.07 -14.17
N ALA A 176 -5.78 -16.89 -15.41
CA ALA A 176 -4.97 -15.74 -15.83
C ALA A 176 -5.81 -14.58 -16.41
N LEU A 177 -7.13 -14.63 -16.24
CA LEU A 177 -8.04 -13.63 -16.79
C LEU A 177 -8.15 -12.38 -15.93
N TRP A 178 -7.89 -12.54 -14.62
CA TRP A 178 -8.15 -11.54 -13.59
C TRP A 178 -6.87 -11.20 -12.87
N ASP A 179 -6.52 -9.91 -12.87
CA ASP A 179 -5.49 -9.35 -12.01
C ASP A 179 -6.16 -8.53 -10.89
N ARG A 180 -5.54 -8.53 -9.71
CA ARG A 180 -5.93 -7.66 -8.59
C ARG A 180 -5.08 -6.41 -8.64
N GLU A 181 -5.72 -5.27 -8.79
CA GLU A 181 -5.06 -3.96 -8.70
C GLU A 181 -5.68 -3.15 -7.55
N LEU A 182 -4.82 -2.50 -6.77
CA LEU A 182 -5.22 -1.56 -5.73
C LEU A 182 -5.51 -0.23 -6.42
N GLN A 183 -6.77 0.19 -6.41
CA GLN A 183 -7.15 1.50 -6.95
C GLN A 183 -7.73 2.37 -5.85
N ASP A 184 -7.16 3.57 -5.73
CA ASP A 184 -7.59 4.58 -4.79
C ASP A 184 -8.89 5.23 -5.27
N THR A 185 -9.94 5.12 -4.46
CA THR A 185 -11.22 5.80 -4.72
C THR A 185 -11.43 6.91 -3.70
N SER A 186 -11.67 8.13 -4.20
CA SER A 186 -11.99 9.29 -3.36
C SER A 186 -13.47 9.32 -3.03
N HIS A 187 -13.79 9.31 -1.74
CA HIS A 187 -15.13 9.56 -1.24
C HIS A 187 -15.21 10.94 -0.59
N THR A 188 -16.15 11.76 -1.06
CA THR A 188 -16.39 13.10 -0.52
C THR A 188 -17.51 13.05 0.50
N PHE A 189 -17.31 13.66 1.67
CA PHE A 189 -18.31 13.79 2.72
C PHE A 189 -18.18 15.14 3.42
N ASN A 190 -19.26 15.59 4.06
CA ASN A 190 -19.27 16.86 4.78
C ASN A 190 -18.87 16.63 6.23
N LEU A 191 -17.94 17.45 6.72
CA LEU A 191 -17.50 17.50 8.11
C LEU A 191 -17.98 18.79 8.76
N SER A 192 -18.49 18.66 9.98
CA SER A 192 -18.85 19.80 10.83
C SER A 192 -17.66 20.17 11.70
N ARG A 193 -17.15 21.39 11.49
CA ARG A 193 -16.11 22.01 12.30
C ARG A 193 -16.74 22.62 13.54
N GLN A 194 -16.04 22.51 14.67
CA GLN A 194 -16.47 23.11 15.94
C GLN A 194 -15.63 24.32 16.33
N LEU A 195 -14.39 24.38 15.83
CA LEU A 195 -13.41 25.39 16.19
C LEU A 195 -13.07 26.31 15.01
N GLU A 196 -12.61 27.50 15.35
CA GLU A 196 -12.02 28.48 14.45
C GLU A 196 -10.79 29.13 15.10
N ILE A 197 -10.01 29.87 14.30
CA ILE A 197 -8.95 30.72 14.84
C ILE A 197 -9.60 31.77 15.75
N ARG A 198 -9.02 31.94 16.94
CA ARG A 198 -9.52 32.85 17.98
C ARG A 198 -9.60 34.28 17.45
N ASN A 199 -10.80 34.84 17.56
CA ASN A 199 -11.12 36.20 17.13
C ASN A 199 -11.39 37.12 18.33
N SER A 200 -11.79 36.55 19.48
CA SER A 200 -12.00 37.30 20.72
C SER A 200 -10.83 37.08 21.70
N PRO A 201 -10.42 38.07 22.50
CA PRO A 201 -9.34 37.91 23.48
C PRO A 201 -9.76 36.95 24.59
N GLN A 202 -8.77 36.39 25.30
CA GLN A 202 -9.04 35.54 26.45
C GLN A 202 -9.35 36.37 27.69
N LEU A 203 -10.33 35.90 28.47
CA LEU A 203 -10.74 36.52 29.72
C LEU A 203 -10.05 35.82 30.91
N PHE A 204 -9.37 36.61 31.73
CA PHE A 204 -8.73 36.15 32.96
C PHE A 204 -9.39 36.80 34.17
N HIS A 205 -9.75 35.97 35.14
CA HIS A 205 -10.30 36.42 36.42
C HIS A 205 -9.18 36.53 37.44
N HIS A 206 -8.89 37.74 37.93
CA HIS A 206 -7.88 37.93 38.96
C HIS A 206 -8.37 38.87 40.09
N PRO A 207 -8.62 38.35 41.31
CA PRO A 207 -8.83 39.21 42.46
C PRO A 207 -7.49 39.83 42.85
N ARG A 208 -7.36 41.16 42.81
CA ARG A 208 -6.15 41.84 43.31
C ARG A 208 -6.07 41.64 44.83
N VAL A 209 -5.28 40.67 45.28
CA VAL A 209 -4.75 40.65 46.64
C VAL A 209 -3.75 41.81 46.75
N HIS A 210 -3.61 42.41 47.94
CA HIS A 210 -2.78 43.59 48.28
C HIS A 210 -1.30 43.64 47.78
N THR A 211 -0.85 42.69 46.96
CA THR A 211 0.44 42.66 46.29
C THR A 211 0.42 43.48 44.99
N ALA A 212 1.48 44.27 44.79
CA ALA A 212 1.70 45.18 43.67
C ALA A 212 1.97 44.49 42.31
N LEU A 213 1.30 43.39 41.99
CA LEU A 213 1.51 42.65 40.74
C LEU A 213 0.74 43.33 39.60
N SER A 214 1.40 43.52 38.46
CA SER A 214 0.83 44.12 37.24
C SER A 214 -0.04 43.11 36.47
N ALA A 215 -0.94 43.56 35.57
CA ALA A 215 -1.86 42.63 34.86
C ALA A 215 -1.14 41.57 34.02
N ASN A 216 -0.05 41.97 33.37
CA ASN A 216 0.84 41.07 32.64
C ASN A 216 1.41 39.99 33.56
N GLU A 217 1.89 40.34 34.76
CA GLU A 217 2.40 39.36 35.72
C GLU A 217 1.33 38.36 36.16
N ALA A 218 0.10 38.82 36.42
CA ALA A 218 -1.02 37.97 36.83
C ALA A 218 -1.41 36.97 35.74
N VAL A 219 -1.51 37.43 34.48
CA VAL A 219 -1.82 36.56 33.35
C VAL A 219 -0.67 35.62 33.04
N LEU A 220 0.57 36.11 32.96
CA LEU A 220 1.75 35.27 32.68
C LEU A 220 1.95 34.21 33.76
N LYS A 221 1.64 34.50 35.02
CA LYS A 221 1.63 33.49 36.08
C LYS A 221 0.63 32.35 35.83
N SER A 222 -0.51 32.63 35.20
CA SER A 222 -1.45 31.59 34.78
C SER A 222 -0.99 30.83 33.52
N VAL A 223 -0.07 31.40 32.74
CA VAL A 223 0.48 30.81 31.52
C VAL A 223 1.66 29.89 31.82
N PHE A 224 2.57 30.32 32.70
CA PHE A 224 3.69 29.53 33.19
C PHE A 224 3.25 28.63 34.35
N ASP A 225 2.46 27.59 34.08
CA ASP A 225 2.34 26.51 35.07
C ASP A 225 3.70 25.81 35.19
N ALA A 226 4.10 25.42 36.40
CA ALA A 226 5.41 24.83 36.71
C ALA A 226 5.58 23.39 36.17
N SER A 227 4.79 23.01 35.17
CA SER A 227 4.77 21.69 34.58
C SER A 227 5.88 21.55 33.53
N LEU A 228 6.54 20.39 33.51
CA LEU A 228 7.49 20.02 32.45
C LEU A 228 6.82 19.81 31.09
N GLN A 229 5.48 19.93 31.02
CA GLN A 229 4.69 19.80 29.80
C GLN A 229 4.45 21.14 29.09
N ASN A 230 5.02 22.23 29.60
CA ASN A 230 4.88 23.56 29.00
C ASN A 230 5.39 23.58 27.54
N TRP A 231 4.63 24.26 26.66
CA TRP A 231 4.93 24.42 25.24
C TRP A 231 6.36 24.89 24.91
N LEU A 232 7.01 25.64 25.81
CA LEU A 232 8.41 26.08 25.66
C LEU A 232 9.40 24.92 25.63
N TYR A 233 9.18 23.88 26.44
CA TYR A 233 10.00 22.66 26.42
C TYR A 233 9.78 21.87 25.14
N GLY A 234 8.52 21.72 24.71
CA GLY A 234 8.16 21.02 23.47
C GLY A 234 8.85 21.62 22.25
N ALA A 235 8.80 22.95 22.12
CA ALA A 235 9.45 23.67 21.02
C ALA A 235 10.98 23.52 21.04
N THR A 236 11.58 23.65 22.23
CA THR A 236 13.03 23.49 22.40
C THR A 236 13.49 22.09 22.05
N ILE A 237 12.75 21.06 22.48
CA ILE A 237 13.06 19.65 22.19
C ILE A 237 12.92 19.36 20.68
N GLU A 238 11.91 19.90 20.02
CA GLU A 238 11.77 19.74 18.56
C GLU A 238 12.98 20.31 17.81
N LEU A 239 13.41 21.53 18.15
CA LEU A 239 14.55 22.20 17.48
C LEU A 239 15.90 21.57 17.81
N THR A 240 16.08 21.06 19.03
CA THR A 240 17.38 20.55 19.52
C THR A 240 17.58 19.06 19.25
N GLN A 241 16.50 18.26 19.23
CA GLN A 241 16.55 16.80 19.12
C GLN A 241 15.83 16.25 17.89
N SER A 242 15.27 17.11 17.01
CA SER A 242 14.45 16.68 15.87
C SER A 242 13.29 15.76 16.28
N ALA A 243 12.68 16.06 17.43
CA ALA A 243 11.56 15.28 17.98
C ALA A 243 10.27 15.45 17.17
N SER A 244 9.25 14.66 17.50
CA SER A 244 7.94 14.72 16.83
C SER A 244 7.26 16.07 17.02
N THR A 245 6.68 16.60 15.95
CA THR A 245 5.84 17.80 15.97
C THR A 245 4.52 17.56 16.69
N PRO A 246 3.91 18.58 17.31
CA PRO A 246 2.61 18.42 17.95
C PRO A 246 1.52 18.08 16.92
N PRO A 247 0.42 17.41 17.34
CA PRO A 247 -0.72 17.13 16.46
C PRO A 247 -1.26 18.42 15.83
N TRP A 248 -1.88 18.26 14.66
CA TRP A 248 -2.49 19.34 13.87
C TRP A 248 -1.50 20.46 13.53
N SER A 249 -0.23 20.09 13.32
CA SER A 249 0.83 21.03 12.97
C SER A 249 1.90 20.39 12.08
N LYS A 250 2.52 21.19 11.21
CA LYS A 250 3.66 20.78 10.37
C LYS A 250 4.49 22.00 10.01
N ASP A 251 5.82 21.83 9.94
CA ASP A 251 6.79 22.92 9.78
C ASP A 251 6.57 24.01 10.84
N THR A 252 6.24 25.25 10.44
CA THR A 252 5.89 26.37 11.33
C THR A 252 4.39 26.65 11.39
N TRP A 253 3.56 25.85 10.71
CA TRP A 253 2.11 26.05 10.64
C TRP A 253 1.38 25.19 11.67
N SER A 254 0.33 25.77 12.25
CA SER A 254 -0.65 25.08 13.07
C SER A 254 -2.02 25.16 12.37
N PHE A 255 -2.79 24.08 12.44
CA PHE A 255 -4.06 23.91 11.73
C PHE A 255 -5.19 23.73 12.74
N VAL A 256 -6.37 24.26 12.42
CA VAL A 256 -7.55 24.10 13.29
C VAL A 256 -7.95 22.62 13.34
N PRO A 257 -8.02 21.99 14.54
CA PRO A 257 -8.32 20.57 14.67
C PRO A 257 -9.81 20.27 14.49
N LEU A 258 -10.11 19.02 14.12
CA LEU A 258 -11.47 18.49 14.00
C LEU A 258 -11.81 17.50 15.12
N ASP A 259 -13.10 17.32 15.37
CA ASP A 259 -13.59 16.40 16.39
C ASP A 259 -13.51 14.93 15.93
N SER A 260 -12.76 14.14 16.71
CA SER A 260 -12.58 12.69 16.62
C SER A 260 -13.88 11.90 16.34
N GLN A 261 -14.97 12.26 16.99
CA GLN A 261 -16.20 11.47 16.96
C GLN A 261 -16.99 11.67 15.66
N VAL A 262 -17.12 12.92 15.22
CA VAL A 262 -17.85 13.29 13.99
C VAL A 262 -17.26 12.59 12.77
N THR A 263 -15.95 12.43 12.76
CA THR A 263 -15.22 11.86 11.63
C THR A 263 -15.21 10.33 11.68
N GLN A 264 -15.23 9.72 12.87
CA GLN A 264 -15.45 8.28 13.03
C GLN A 264 -16.86 7.87 12.60
N GLU A 265 -17.89 8.67 12.92
CA GLU A 265 -19.25 8.43 12.44
C GLU A 265 -19.32 8.51 10.91
N ALA A 266 -18.67 9.51 10.31
CA ALA A 266 -18.58 9.62 8.85
C ALA A 266 -17.79 8.45 8.22
N ALA A 267 -16.66 8.04 8.80
CA ALA A 267 -15.81 6.97 8.28
C ALA A 267 -16.41 5.56 8.49
N SER A 268 -17.10 5.34 9.60
CA SER A 268 -17.81 4.07 9.88
C SER A 268 -18.93 3.80 8.89
N GLY A 269 -19.57 4.84 8.37
CA GLY A 269 -20.52 4.74 7.25
C GLY A 269 -19.90 4.19 5.96
N LEU A 270 -18.56 4.22 5.83
CA LEU A 270 -17.84 3.77 4.63
C LEU A 270 -17.15 2.39 4.79
N ASN A 271 -17.33 1.68 5.92
CA ASN A 271 -16.70 0.37 6.20
C ASN A 271 -15.18 0.34 5.92
N SER A 272 -14.51 1.48 6.07
CA SER A 272 -13.10 1.63 5.71
C SER A 272 -12.28 2.02 6.94
N THR A 273 -11.10 1.42 7.06
CA THR A 273 -10.04 1.85 7.98
C THR A 273 -9.16 2.93 7.34
N GLY A 274 -9.72 3.74 6.43
CA GLY A 274 -8.98 4.82 5.78
C GLY A 274 -8.46 5.80 6.83
N ARG A 275 -7.13 5.84 6.99
CA ARG A 275 -6.46 6.65 8.04
C ARG A 275 -6.24 8.09 7.62
N ASN A 276 -6.14 8.34 6.30
CA ASN A 276 -5.71 9.62 5.76
C ASN A 276 -6.91 10.36 5.16
N ILE A 277 -7.22 11.54 5.71
CA ILE A 277 -8.31 12.39 5.23
C ILE A 277 -7.70 13.68 4.70
N THR A 278 -8.19 14.12 3.54
CA THR A 278 -7.82 15.43 2.98
C THR A 278 -8.98 16.40 3.16
N PHE A 279 -8.76 17.57 3.75
CA PHE A 279 -9.81 18.59 3.89
C PHE A 279 -9.24 20.00 4.02
N GLU A 280 -10.11 21.00 3.80
CA GLU A 280 -9.76 22.42 3.91
C GLU A 280 -9.99 22.96 5.33
N THR A 281 -8.96 23.61 5.88
CA THR A 281 -8.97 24.17 7.23
C THR A 281 -8.16 25.46 7.31
N PRO A 282 -8.54 26.40 8.20
CA PRO A 282 -7.71 27.55 8.50
C PRO A 282 -6.37 27.11 9.10
N ALA A 283 -5.30 27.73 8.63
CA ALA A 283 -3.95 27.57 9.10
C ALA A 283 -3.44 28.91 9.66
N ILE A 284 -2.62 28.83 10.71
CA ILE A 284 -1.99 29.99 11.35
C ILE A 284 -0.51 29.72 11.60
N ARG A 285 0.33 30.74 11.41
CA ARG A 285 1.74 30.71 11.79
C ARG A 285 2.20 32.06 12.33
N ALA A 286 3.35 32.05 12.99
CA ALA A 286 4.07 33.26 13.35
C ALA A 286 5.45 33.29 12.68
N ARG A 287 5.91 34.50 12.38
CA ARG A 287 7.23 34.79 11.82
C ARG A 287 7.76 36.10 12.37
N LEU A 288 9.07 36.29 12.29
CA LEU A 288 9.72 37.54 12.62
C LEU A 288 10.03 38.32 11.35
N GLU A 289 9.86 39.64 11.42
CA GLU A 289 10.45 40.58 10.47
C GLU A 289 11.57 41.31 11.18
N CYS A 290 12.80 41.05 10.74
CA CYS A 290 14.01 41.50 11.42
C CYS A 290 14.84 42.44 10.55
N SER A 291 15.59 43.30 11.23
CA SER A 291 16.62 44.15 10.64
C SER A 291 17.95 43.95 11.38
N ILE A 292 19.05 44.02 10.64
CA ILE A 292 20.39 43.83 11.20
C ILE A 292 20.79 45.07 11.99
N VAL A 293 21.31 44.88 13.20
CA VAL A 293 21.88 45.96 13.99
C VAL A 293 23.39 46.02 13.76
N ASP A 294 23.85 47.11 13.13
CA ASP A 294 25.27 47.28 12.79
C ASP A 294 26.11 47.67 14.02
N TYR A 295 26.58 46.66 14.75
CA TYR A 295 27.51 46.80 15.87
C TYR A 295 28.85 47.42 15.44
N ALA A 296 29.35 47.10 14.24
CA ALA A 296 30.67 47.54 13.80
C ALA A 296 30.74 49.08 13.64
N SER A 297 29.62 49.69 13.25
CA SER A 297 29.51 51.15 13.10
C SER A 297 29.43 51.93 14.43
N ASN A 298 28.92 51.31 15.51
CA ASN A 298 28.65 51.99 16.79
C ASN A 298 28.99 51.14 18.02
N LYS A 299 30.26 50.74 18.15
CA LYS A 299 30.75 49.94 19.28
C LYS A 299 30.43 50.56 20.65
N SER A 300 30.47 51.89 20.76
CA SER A 300 30.19 52.63 22.00
C SER A 300 28.75 52.50 22.51
N ALA A 301 27.79 52.14 21.66
CA ALA A 301 26.42 51.87 22.11
C ALA A 301 26.29 50.54 22.86
N TRP A 302 27.24 49.63 22.65
CA TRP A 302 27.20 48.24 23.11
C TRP A 302 28.22 47.92 24.18
N LEU A 303 29.44 48.43 24.02
CA LEU A 303 30.57 48.20 24.90
C LEU A 303 31.07 49.52 25.47
N VAL A 304 31.39 49.48 26.76
CA VAL A 304 32.13 50.53 27.44
C VAL A 304 33.55 50.04 27.64
N GLU A 305 34.50 50.77 27.07
CA GLU A 305 35.92 50.59 27.33
C GLU A 305 36.26 51.28 28.66
N THR A 306 36.91 50.55 29.55
CA THR A 306 37.31 51.05 30.87
C THR A 306 38.81 50.97 31.06
N ASP A 307 39.36 52.04 31.62
CA ASP A 307 40.74 52.13 32.07
C ASP A 307 40.77 51.91 33.59
N PHE A 308 41.38 50.79 34.02
CA PHE A 308 41.51 50.44 35.42
C PHE A 308 42.60 51.24 36.15
N GLY A 309 43.43 51.98 35.41
CA GLY A 309 44.35 52.98 35.96
C GLY A 309 43.65 54.21 36.53
N ASN A 310 42.37 54.44 36.19
CA ASN A 310 41.59 55.57 36.68
C ASN A 310 41.12 55.37 38.13
N LYS A 311 41.89 55.95 39.06
CA LYS A 311 41.69 55.85 40.51
C LYS A 311 40.37 56.42 41.05
N THR A 312 39.61 57.18 40.26
CA THR A 312 38.30 57.72 40.69
C THR A 312 37.17 56.70 40.56
N ALA A 313 37.29 55.77 39.61
CA ALA A 313 36.29 54.74 39.31
C ALA A 313 36.71 53.35 39.81
N TRP A 314 38.02 53.06 39.75
CA TRP A 314 38.62 51.77 40.07
C TRP A 314 39.79 51.95 41.05
N ASN A 315 39.83 51.14 42.09
CA ASN A 315 40.83 51.12 43.15
C ASN A 315 41.47 49.71 43.22
N ARG A 316 42.58 49.57 43.96
CA ARG A 316 43.32 48.29 44.07
C ARG A 316 42.49 47.11 44.58
N THR A 317 41.37 47.36 45.26
CA THR A 317 40.51 46.34 45.84
C THR A 317 39.31 45.96 44.98
N ASN A 318 38.95 46.76 43.96
CA ASN A 318 37.80 46.50 43.09
C ASN A 318 38.15 46.47 41.59
N ALA A 319 39.41 46.76 41.22
CA ALA A 319 39.92 46.53 39.88
C ALA A 319 40.42 45.07 39.71
N PRO A 320 40.31 44.48 38.51
CA PRO A 320 40.94 43.19 38.21
C PRO A 320 42.47 43.26 38.36
N ALA A 321 43.06 42.23 38.96
CA ALA A 321 44.51 42.18 39.17
C ALA A 321 45.25 41.96 37.84
N GLY A 322 46.22 42.83 37.54
CA GLY A 322 47.10 42.69 36.36
C GLY A 322 46.48 43.09 35.02
N LEU A 323 45.36 43.81 35.03
CA LEU A 323 44.68 44.29 33.84
C LEU A 323 44.61 45.83 33.85
N ASP A 324 45.19 46.47 32.83
CA ASP A 324 45.19 47.94 32.70
C ASP A 324 43.92 48.45 31.99
N HIS A 325 43.41 47.70 31.02
CA HIS A 325 42.23 48.04 30.22
C HIS A 325 41.28 46.84 30.07
N GLY A 326 39.99 47.11 29.92
CA GLY A 326 39.01 46.06 29.62
C GLY A 326 37.69 46.62 29.11
N TYR A 327 36.73 45.72 28.87
CA TYR A 327 35.44 46.03 28.29
C TYR A 327 34.32 45.45 29.15
N TYR A 328 33.22 46.19 29.27
CA TYR A 328 31.97 45.67 29.83
C TYR A 328 30.78 46.10 28.96
N LEU A 329 29.67 45.36 29.06
CA LEU A 329 28.46 45.67 28.30
C LEU A 329 27.78 46.93 28.83
N ASN A 330 27.41 47.85 27.94
CA ASN A 330 26.56 48.99 28.26
C ASN A 330 25.19 48.51 28.78
N ASP A 331 24.47 49.35 29.51
CA ASP A 331 23.24 48.96 30.23
C ASP A 331 22.17 48.35 29.30
N LEU A 332 22.07 48.79 28.04
CA LEU A 332 21.17 48.18 27.03
C LEU A 332 21.64 46.81 26.56
N ALA A 333 22.93 46.67 26.25
CA ALA A 333 23.52 45.42 25.80
C ALA A 333 23.53 44.37 26.93
N ALA A 334 23.72 44.83 28.17
CA ALA A 334 23.75 44.01 29.38
C ALA A 334 22.38 43.52 29.85
N ARG A 335 21.27 43.99 29.24
CA ARG A 335 19.93 43.43 29.53
C ARG A 335 19.89 41.96 29.14
N GLY A 336 19.53 41.11 30.07
CA GLY A 336 19.30 39.69 29.92
C GLY A 336 17.87 39.34 30.35
N PRO A 337 17.64 38.17 30.97
CA PRO A 337 16.32 37.66 31.34
C PRO A 337 15.45 38.67 32.08
N GLY A 338 14.25 38.95 31.57
CA GLY A 338 13.29 39.84 32.24
C GLY A 338 13.84 41.26 32.47
N LEU A 339 14.68 41.76 31.57
CA LEU A 339 15.34 43.08 31.65
C LEU A 339 16.35 43.24 32.80
N ARG A 340 16.79 42.14 33.42
CA ARG A 340 17.85 42.13 34.45
C ARG A 340 19.24 42.25 33.81
N THR A 341 20.24 42.71 34.56
CA THR A 341 21.63 42.73 34.07
C THR A 341 22.22 41.32 34.08
N VAL A 342 22.78 40.87 32.96
CA VAL A 342 23.46 39.56 32.85
C VAL A 342 24.58 39.43 33.89
N ALA A 343 24.64 38.29 34.58
CA ALA A 343 25.56 38.07 35.70
C ALA A 343 26.61 36.94 35.49
N CYS A 344 26.70 36.33 34.30
CA CYS A 344 27.48 35.10 34.01
C CYS A 344 28.10 35.16 32.57
N CYS A 345 29.02 34.30 32.06
CA CYS A 345 29.46 32.95 32.45
C CYS A 345 30.89 32.62 31.98
N ALA A 346 31.89 32.68 32.87
CA ALA A 346 33.22 32.19 32.50
C ALA A 346 33.22 30.66 32.33
N ASN A 347 33.98 30.15 31.35
CA ASN A 347 34.19 28.72 31.20
C ASN A 347 35.30 28.28 32.16
N GLU A 348 34.92 27.71 33.30
CA GLU A 348 35.84 27.17 34.30
C GLU A 348 36.33 25.77 33.88
N THR A 349 37.47 25.72 33.17
CA THR A 349 38.19 24.45 32.95
C THR A 349 39.45 24.40 33.80
N GLN A 350 39.91 23.19 34.17
CA GLN A 350 41.14 23.00 34.97
C GLN A 350 42.42 23.57 34.30
N GLN A 351 42.37 23.96 33.02
CA GLN A 351 43.50 24.50 32.24
C GLN A 351 43.39 25.99 31.89
N GLY A 352 42.37 26.71 32.40
CA GLY A 352 42.22 28.16 32.21
C GLY A 352 40.83 28.59 31.74
N PHE A 353 40.69 29.90 31.49
CA PHE A 353 39.45 30.55 31.06
C PHE A 353 39.16 30.28 29.58
N GLY A 354 38.05 29.60 29.28
CA GLY A 354 37.59 29.34 27.91
C GLY A 354 36.58 30.37 27.38
N ASP A 355 36.18 30.21 26.11
CA ASP A 355 35.19 31.08 25.47
C ASP A 355 33.80 30.94 26.09
N ALA A 356 33.21 32.07 26.44
CA ALA A 356 31.86 32.22 26.96
C ALA A 356 30.90 32.74 25.89
N VAL A 357 29.64 32.34 26.03
CA VAL A 357 28.55 32.76 25.17
C VAL A 357 27.39 33.28 25.99
N VAL A 358 26.84 34.42 25.57
CA VAL A 358 25.63 34.99 26.14
C VAL A 358 24.62 35.25 25.02
N GLY A 359 23.42 34.68 25.14
CA GLY A 359 22.37 34.79 24.14
C GLY A 359 21.00 35.04 24.78
N TYR A 360 20.39 36.20 24.47
CA TYR A 360 19.07 36.55 25.01
C TYR A 360 18.22 37.34 24.02
N TRP A 361 16.92 37.08 24.07
CA TRP A 361 15.89 37.87 23.43
C TRP A 361 15.33 38.86 24.44
N THR A 362 15.48 40.16 24.16
CA THR A 362 15.10 41.22 25.09
C THR A 362 14.26 42.28 24.43
N ASP A 363 13.25 42.77 25.13
CA ASP A 363 12.45 43.92 24.70
C ASP A 363 13.34 45.17 24.51
N THR A 364 13.16 45.84 23.37
CA THR A 364 13.89 47.06 23.01
C THR A 364 13.17 48.34 23.38
N SER A 365 11.87 48.27 23.66
CA SER A 365 11.00 49.43 23.72
C SER A 365 10.92 50.03 25.13
N SER A 366 10.85 51.35 25.20
CA SER A 366 10.37 52.08 26.39
C SER A 366 8.89 52.46 26.25
N SER A 367 8.20 51.93 25.22
CA SER A 367 6.78 52.18 24.97
C SER A 367 5.91 51.36 25.90
N THR A 368 4.65 51.75 26.03
CA THR A 368 3.68 51.05 26.89
C THR A 368 3.28 49.67 26.36
N ILE A 369 3.56 49.34 25.09
CA ILE A 369 3.30 48.03 24.46
C ILE A 369 4.57 47.60 23.72
N PRO A 370 5.24 46.50 24.14
CA PRO A 370 6.46 46.06 23.50
C PRO A 370 6.17 45.16 22.31
N LEU A 371 6.27 45.68 21.08
CA LEU A 371 6.13 44.90 19.83
C LEU A 371 7.45 44.77 19.07
N SER A 372 8.56 44.98 19.77
CA SER A 372 9.91 44.89 19.20
C SER A 372 10.84 44.25 20.21
N MET A 373 11.65 43.30 19.76
CA MET A 373 12.72 42.73 20.57
C MET A 373 14.04 42.82 19.83
N GLN A 374 15.11 42.69 20.59
CA GLN A 374 16.46 42.51 20.09
C GLN A 374 16.95 41.15 20.53
N ALA A 375 17.31 40.32 19.56
CA ALA A 375 18.03 39.08 19.81
C ALA A 375 19.52 39.37 19.75
N LYS A 376 20.23 39.07 20.84
CA LYS A 376 21.67 39.36 20.99
C LYS A 376 22.44 38.07 21.14
N TRP A 377 23.58 37.99 20.48
CA TRP A 377 24.53 36.88 20.56
C TRP A 377 25.94 37.43 20.81
N ILE A 378 26.51 37.10 21.96
CA ILE A 378 27.79 37.64 22.43
C ILE A 378 28.75 36.48 22.67
N VAL A 379 29.92 36.53 22.06
CA VAL A 379 30.99 35.53 22.19
C VAL A 379 32.28 36.22 22.61
N GLY A 380 32.89 35.77 23.70
CA GLY A 380 34.16 36.31 24.17
C GLY A 380 34.73 35.60 25.39
N ARG A 381 35.86 36.07 25.90
CA ARG A 381 36.54 35.51 27.08
C ARG A 381 36.43 36.43 28.28
N PRO A 382 35.41 36.27 29.15
CA PRO A 382 35.27 37.09 30.34
C PRO A 382 36.17 36.60 31.48
N LEU A 383 36.36 37.47 32.48
CA LEU A 383 36.92 37.11 33.78
C LEU A 383 35.91 36.28 34.61
N ASN A 384 36.39 35.61 35.66
CA ASN A 384 35.57 34.69 36.46
C ASN A 384 34.65 35.37 37.48
N GLU A 385 34.96 36.59 37.87
CA GLU A 385 34.26 37.30 38.95
C GLU A 385 33.64 38.60 38.42
N SER A 386 32.60 39.06 39.11
CA SER A 386 32.04 40.39 38.88
C SER A 386 32.89 41.40 39.62
N TYR A 387 33.04 42.57 39.01
CA TYR A 387 33.79 43.65 39.62
C TYR A 387 32.84 44.83 39.87
N THR A 388 32.79 45.27 41.11
CA THR A 388 31.93 46.37 41.53
C THR A 388 32.62 47.71 41.29
N GLN A 389 32.10 48.50 40.36
CA GLN A 389 32.62 49.85 40.12
C GLN A 389 32.28 50.79 41.29
N SER A 390 33.17 51.76 41.57
CA SER A 390 32.95 52.70 42.67
C SER A 390 31.66 53.51 42.49
N PRO A 391 30.82 53.66 43.53
CA PRO A 391 29.53 54.36 43.44
C PRO A 391 29.66 55.87 43.12
N THR A 392 30.87 56.43 43.19
CA THR A 392 31.18 57.82 42.83
C THR A 392 30.95 58.15 41.36
N VAL A 393 30.90 57.13 40.48
CA VAL A 393 30.79 57.30 39.02
C VAL A 393 29.33 57.40 38.55
N HIS A 394 28.38 56.79 39.26
CA HIS A 394 26.96 56.70 38.85
C HIS A 394 26.01 57.14 39.97
N GLY A 395 26.22 58.36 40.49
CA GLY A 395 25.25 59.00 41.39
C GLY A 395 25.01 58.27 42.72
N GLY A 396 25.98 57.48 43.21
CA GLY A 396 25.90 56.77 44.49
C GLY A 396 25.48 55.30 44.40
N ILE A 397 25.25 54.75 43.21
CA ILE A 397 24.83 53.35 43.01
C ILE A 397 26.04 52.52 42.56
N ALA A 398 26.27 51.40 43.25
CA ALA A 398 27.30 50.42 42.89
C ALA A 398 26.72 49.42 41.87
N TYR A 399 27.44 49.19 40.78
CA TYR A 399 27.06 48.22 39.74
C TYR A 399 28.13 47.13 39.65
N ASP A 400 27.68 45.89 39.70
CA ASP A 400 28.50 44.73 39.39
C ASP A 400 28.63 44.63 37.86
N ARG A 401 29.87 44.66 37.37
CA ARG A 401 30.18 44.59 35.94
C ARG A 401 30.96 43.32 35.66
N TRP A 402 30.52 42.59 34.65
CA TRP A 402 31.30 41.50 34.08
C TRP A 402 32.30 42.08 33.07
N ILE A 403 33.57 41.71 33.22
CA ILE A 403 34.68 42.32 32.46
C ILE A 403 35.26 41.32 31.47
N TRP A 404 35.47 41.79 30.24
CA TRP A 404 36.24 41.11 29.21
C TRP A 404 37.58 41.82 29.01
N PRO A 405 38.72 41.11 29.09
CA PRO A 405 40.03 41.69 28.77
C PRO A 405 40.15 42.15 27.31
N GLU A 406 39.51 41.41 26.40
CA GLU A 406 39.44 41.73 24.96
C GLU A 406 37.98 41.99 24.56
N ALA A 407 37.76 42.89 23.60
CA ALA A 407 36.40 43.22 23.16
C ALA A 407 35.68 41.96 22.63
N PRO A 408 34.51 41.58 23.18
CA PRO A 408 33.76 40.44 22.69
C PRO A 408 33.18 40.70 21.29
N GLN A 409 32.93 39.61 20.56
CA GLN A 409 32.21 39.64 19.30
C GLN A 409 30.71 39.64 19.59
N ILE A 410 29.97 40.53 18.93
CA ILE A 410 28.54 40.72 19.16
C ILE A 410 27.84 40.73 17.81
N ALA A 411 26.79 39.92 17.71
CA ALA A 411 25.78 40.02 16.67
C ALA A 411 24.42 40.32 17.30
N ALA A 412 23.64 41.17 16.64
CA ALA A 412 22.31 41.53 17.11
C ALA A 412 21.38 41.84 15.94
N ILE A 413 20.10 41.53 16.14
CA ILE A 413 19.01 41.81 15.21
C ILE A 413 17.83 42.41 15.97
N ASP A 414 17.17 43.38 15.36
CA ASP A 414 15.93 43.97 15.87
C ASP A 414 14.76 43.38 15.09
N CYS A 415 13.82 42.75 15.80
CA CYS A 415 12.74 41.96 15.21
C CYS A 415 11.37 42.39 15.73
N ALA A 416 10.38 42.37 14.84
CA ALA A 416 8.96 42.53 15.15
C ALA A 416 8.18 41.25 14.86
N PRO A 417 7.22 40.86 15.71
CA PRO A 417 6.42 39.66 15.50
C PRO A 417 5.30 39.90 14.48
N ILE A 418 5.09 38.92 13.60
CA ILE A 418 3.95 38.89 12.67
C ILE A 418 3.27 37.54 12.81
N ILE A 419 1.95 37.57 13.04
CA ILE A 419 1.09 36.39 13.02
C ILE A 419 0.21 36.50 11.79
N GLU A 420 0.20 35.44 10.98
CA GLU A 420 -0.54 35.39 9.73
C GLU A 420 -1.32 34.09 9.59
N GLN A 421 -2.44 34.17 8.88
CA GLN A 421 -3.39 33.10 8.67
C GLN A 421 -3.69 32.93 7.19
N ALA A 422 -4.01 31.70 6.79
CA ALA A 422 -4.39 31.35 5.42
C ALA A 422 -5.31 30.13 5.44
N GLU A 423 -6.05 29.89 4.36
CA GLU A 423 -6.73 28.61 4.16
C GLU A 423 -5.73 27.58 3.63
N ALA A 424 -5.81 26.35 4.14
CA ALA A 424 -4.94 25.26 3.75
C ALA A 424 -5.72 23.98 3.47
N SER A 425 -5.29 23.22 2.47
CA SER A 425 -5.70 21.83 2.27
C SER A 425 -4.69 20.93 2.99
N ILE A 426 -5.15 20.09 3.92
CA ILE A 426 -4.25 19.23 4.71
C ILE A 426 -4.59 17.76 4.51
N ILE A 427 -3.55 16.92 4.51
CA ILE A 427 -3.65 15.46 4.56
C ILE A 427 -3.27 15.05 5.98
N VAL A 428 -4.23 14.55 6.75
CA VAL A 428 -4.02 14.24 8.18
C VAL A 428 -4.38 12.79 8.49
N ASP A 429 -3.60 12.18 9.37
CA ASP A 429 -4.02 11.01 10.12
C ASP A 429 -4.99 11.45 11.20
N PHE A 430 -6.23 11.05 11.03
CA PHE A 430 -7.29 11.56 11.88
C PHE A 430 -7.25 11.01 13.33
N GLU A 431 -6.70 9.83 13.55
CA GLU A 431 -6.63 9.23 14.89
C GLU A 431 -5.55 9.90 15.74
N THR A 432 -4.41 10.23 15.11
CA THR A 432 -3.25 10.82 15.80
C THR A 432 -3.19 12.34 15.68
N GLY A 433 -3.95 12.93 14.74
CA GLY A 433 -3.83 14.33 14.34
C GLY A 433 -2.53 14.65 13.60
N LEU A 434 -1.76 13.65 13.17
CA LEU A 434 -0.49 13.86 12.47
C LEU A 434 -0.74 14.37 11.05
N VAL A 435 -0.25 15.56 10.72
CA VAL A 435 -0.35 16.12 9.38
C VAL A 435 0.77 15.56 8.50
N TYR A 436 0.43 14.76 7.49
CA TYR A 436 1.39 14.22 6.54
C TYR A 436 1.83 15.25 5.52
N ASP A 437 0.90 16.05 5.00
CA ASP A 437 1.22 17.11 4.05
C ASP A 437 0.17 18.22 4.03
N TYR A 438 0.54 19.39 3.49
CA TYR A 438 -0.36 20.52 3.35
C TYR A 438 -0.04 21.39 2.14
N GLU A 439 -1.07 22.06 1.63
CA GLU A 439 -0.98 23.09 0.60
C GLU A 439 -1.70 24.35 1.07
N ILE A 440 -1.02 25.50 1.05
CA ILE A 440 -1.64 26.79 1.37
C ILE A 440 -2.35 27.33 0.13
N LEU A 441 -3.67 27.51 0.23
CA LEU A 441 -4.55 27.80 -0.91
C LEU A 441 -4.56 29.29 -1.32
N GLY A 442 -4.05 30.19 -0.47
CA GLY A 442 -4.06 31.63 -0.71
C GLY A 442 -2.86 32.37 -0.09
N ALA A 443 -2.73 33.66 -0.42
CA ALA A 443 -1.70 34.49 0.20
C ALA A 443 -1.98 34.67 1.70
N PRO A 444 -0.99 34.44 2.59
CA PRO A 444 -1.14 34.67 4.02
C PRO A 444 -1.57 36.11 4.33
N GLN A 445 -2.51 36.26 5.26
CA GLN A 445 -3.02 37.55 5.72
C GLN A 445 -2.68 37.76 7.19
N ASN A 446 -2.39 38.99 7.58
CA ASN A 446 -2.07 39.32 8.98
C ASN A 446 -3.30 39.09 9.88
N ALA A 447 -3.11 38.30 10.94
CA ALA A 447 -4.14 38.04 11.94
C ALA A 447 -4.21 39.21 12.95
N THR A 448 -4.90 40.29 12.59
CA THR A 448 -5.02 41.50 13.43
C THR A 448 -5.63 41.23 14.80
N ASN A 449 -6.49 40.21 14.91
CA ASN A 449 -7.16 39.80 16.15
C ASN A 449 -6.18 39.27 17.20
N ALA A 450 -4.97 38.88 16.80
CA ALA A 450 -3.91 38.47 17.72
C ALA A 450 -3.40 39.61 18.62
N TRP A 451 -3.66 40.87 18.26
CA TRP A 451 -3.02 42.06 18.83
C TRP A 451 -4.01 43.15 19.29
N THR A 452 -5.28 42.83 19.51
CA THR A 452 -6.32 43.84 19.83
C THR A 452 -6.28 44.34 21.27
N ASP A 453 -6.09 43.44 22.25
CA ASP A 453 -6.26 43.74 23.67
C ASP A 453 -4.95 43.46 24.41
N PHE A 454 -4.27 44.51 24.84
CA PHE A 454 -3.03 44.43 25.62
C PHE A 454 -3.34 44.58 27.11
N TYR A 455 -3.67 43.46 27.76
CA TYR A 455 -3.94 43.38 29.21
C TYR A 455 -4.95 44.42 29.71
N PHE A 456 -6.08 44.56 29.00
CA PHE A 456 -7.11 45.53 29.34
C PHE A 456 -7.90 45.12 30.57
N TYR A 457 -8.05 46.06 31.50
CA TYR A 457 -8.88 45.89 32.68
C TYR A 457 -10.34 46.19 32.36
N HIS A 458 -11.26 45.41 32.93
CA HIS A 458 -12.70 45.61 32.83
C HIS A 458 -13.31 45.81 34.21
N GLY A 459 -14.05 46.91 34.37
CA GLY A 459 -14.71 47.26 35.62
C GLY A 459 -16.03 47.99 35.40
N ALA A 460 -17.04 47.70 36.23
CA ALA A 460 -18.37 48.30 36.15
C ALA A 460 -18.51 49.61 36.96
N ASP A 461 -17.60 49.87 37.90
CA ASP A 461 -17.65 51.03 38.79
C ASP A 461 -16.28 51.74 38.81
N THR A 462 -16.31 53.06 38.63
CA THR A 462 -15.12 53.94 38.68
C THR A 462 -14.61 54.17 40.10
N SER A 463 -15.25 53.60 41.12
CA SER A 463 -14.88 53.73 42.53
C SER A 463 -13.64 52.89 42.88
N GLN A 464 -12.86 53.36 43.88
CA GLN A 464 -11.62 52.69 44.27
C GLN A 464 -11.79 51.27 44.84
N ALA A 465 -13.02 50.89 45.24
CA ALA A 465 -13.33 49.58 45.82
C ALA A 465 -13.62 48.51 44.75
N ALA A 466 -14.01 48.91 43.54
CA ALA A 466 -14.20 47.99 42.41
C ALA A 466 -12.88 47.50 41.79
N HIS A 467 -11.77 48.21 42.06
CA HIS A 467 -10.41 47.87 41.58
C HIS A 467 -9.83 46.56 42.14
N TRP A 468 -10.54 45.87 43.03
CA TRP A 468 -10.03 44.72 43.77
C TRP A 468 -10.47 43.37 43.18
N GLN A 469 -11.38 43.37 42.20
CA GLN A 469 -11.84 42.21 41.44
C GLN A 469 -12.03 42.57 39.96
N GLU A 470 -10.93 42.80 39.24
CA GLU A 470 -10.98 43.23 37.84
C GLU A 470 -10.77 42.05 36.89
N ASN A 471 -11.63 41.96 35.88
CA ASN A 471 -11.48 41.04 34.78
C ASN A 471 -10.44 41.60 33.80
N ILE A 472 -9.54 40.77 33.31
CA ILE A 472 -8.50 41.18 32.36
C ILE A 472 -8.74 40.47 31.04
N THR A 473 -8.73 41.21 29.93
CA THR A 473 -8.70 40.63 28.59
C THR A 473 -7.33 40.79 27.97
N THR A 474 -6.86 39.73 27.30
CA THR A 474 -5.63 39.81 26.51
C THR A 474 -5.70 38.92 25.27
N SER A 475 -5.15 39.42 24.17
CA SER A 475 -5.08 38.68 22.91
C SER A 475 -3.93 37.68 22.91
N TYR A 476 -4.09 36.57 22.19
CA TYR A 476 -3.13 35.46 22.19
C TYR A 476 -1.74 35.83 21.65
N GLY A 477 -1.64 36.85 20.78
CA GLY A 477 -0.35 37.35 20.28
C GLY A 477 0.47 37.99 21.38
N TYR A 478 -0.14 38.83 22.23
CA TYR A 478 0.55 39.43 23.39
C TYR A 478 0.91 38.39 24.43
N ILE A 479 0.02 37.44 24.71
CA ILE A 479 0.33 36.33 25.62
C ILE A 479 1.57 35.58 25.14
N PHE A 480 1.60 35.18 23.87
CA PHE A 480 2.73 34.45 23.29
C PHE A 480 4.03 35.27 23.35
N TRP A 481 3.97 36.52 22.89
CA TRP A 481 5.12 37.41 22.81
C TRP A 481 5.74 37.71 24.17
N ASP A 482 4.93 38.15 25.13
CA ASP A 482 5.42 38.47 26.48
C ASP A 482 5.88 37.20 27.20
N SER A 483 5.23 36.05 26.96
CA SER A 483 5.69 34.78 27.51
C SER A 483 7.10 34.43 27.01
N LEU A 484 7.39 34.61 25.72
CA LEU A 484 8.74 34.36 25.19
C LEU A 484 9.79 35.27 25.85
N LEU A 485 9.53 36.58 25.92
CA LEU A 485 10.50 37.56 26.40
C LEU A 485 10.72 37.50 27.92
N THR A 486 9.77 36.97 28.68
CA THR A 486 9.84 36.88 30.14
C THR A 486 10.14 35.47 30.66
N ALA A 487 10.13 34.45 29.79
CA ALA A 487 10.30 33.04 30.17
C ALA A 487 11.53 32.79 31.04
N ALA A 488 12.69 33.34 30.67
CA ALA A 488 13.95 33.11 31.37
C ALA A 488 14.02 33.75 32.78
N ASN A 489 12.99 34.48 33.21
CA ASN A 489 12.82 35.05 34.55
C ASN A 489 11.48 34.60 35.19
N ALA A 490 10.91 33.49 34.71
CA ALA A 490 9.65 32.96 35.21
C ALA A 490 9.73 32.55 36.69
N GLY A 491 10.90 32.19 37.23
CA GLY A 491 11.06 31.90 38.66
C GLY A 491 10.77 33.09 39.57
N ALA A 492 11.03 34.32 39.12
CA ALA A 492 10.64 35.53 39.85
C ALA A 492 9.12 35.74 39.85
N LEU A 493 8.44 35.44 38.73
CA LEU A 493 6.99 35.52 38.56
C LEU A 493 6.25 34.50 39.44
N VAL A 494 6.73 33.26 39.48
CA VAL A 494 6.16 32.20 40.31
C VAL A 494 6.30 32.52 41.81
N ASN A 495 7.42 33.13 42.21
CA ASN A 495 7.74 33.43 43.60
C ASN A 495 7.31 34.83 44.09
N ASN A 496 6.51 35.57 43.31
CA ASN A 496 6.02 36.92 43.64
C ASN A 496 7.14 37.92 44.05
N LYS A 497 8.34 37.83 43.44
CA LYS A 497 9.43 38.78 43.70
C LYS A 497 9.29 39.99 42.77
N LEU A 498 9.56 41.20 43.29
CA LEU A 498 9.53 42.44 42.51
C LEU A 498 10.50 42.37 41.32
N LEU A 499 10.03 42.81 40.14
CA LEU A 499 10.65 42.59 38.83
C LEU A 499 11.71 43.62 38.40
N TYR A 500 12.01 44.65 39.21
CA TYR A 500 12.88 45.74 38.74
C TYR A 500 14.21 45.87 39.48
N SER A 501 15.28 46.00 38.68
CA SER A 501 16.65 46.41 39.02
C SER A 501 17.42 45.53 40.00
N ALA A 502 17.60 44.26 39.66
CA ALA A 502 18.61 43.41 40.28
C ALA A 502 19.37 42.61 39.21
N PRO A 503 20.58 42.12 39.52
CA PRO A 503 21.28 41.16 38.68
C PRO A 503 20.39 39.96 38.33
N GLU A 504 20.74 39.29 37.24
CA GLU A 504 20.17 37.99 36.86
C GLU A 504 20.17 37.02 38.06
N ASP A 505 19.04 36.36 38.32
CA ASP A 505 18.96 35.33 39.36
C ASP A 505 19.54 34.02 38.82
N LEU A 506 20.79 33.75 39.16
CA LEU A 506 21.50 32.54 38.72
C LEU A 506 20.89 31.24 39.30
N SER A 507 20.03 31.33 40.32
CA SER A 507 19.31 30.18 40.87
C SER A 507 18.05 29.83 40.08
N ASP A 508 17.55 30.74 39.23
CA ASP A 508 16.38 30.51 38.40
C ASP A 508 16.76 29.72 37.16
N GLY A 509 16.60 28.40 37.19
CA GLY A 509 16.84 27.52 36.03
C GLY A 509 15.62 27.33 35.13
N ILE A 510 14.57 28.14 35.27
CA ILE A 510 13.31 27.95 34.53
C ILE A 510 13.42 28.61 33.15
N PHE A 511 13.22 27.81 32.10
CA PHE A 511 13.28 28.23 30.68
C PHE A 511 14.58 28.89 30.22
N ASN A 512 15.71 28.54 30.84
CA ASN A 512 17.05 28.96 30.43
C ASN A 512 18.07 27.82 30.58
N PHE A 513 19.18 27.92 29.85
CA PHE A 513 20.32 27.01 29.95
C PHE A 513 21.55 27.78 30.41
N ARG A 514 22.07 27.41 31.58
CA ARG A 514 23.31 27.94 32.14
C ARG A 514 24.29 26.81 32.42
N GLY A 515 25.55 27.02 32.05
CA GLY A 515 26.66 26.10 32.31
C GLY A 515 28.01 26.80 32.12
N PRO A 516 29.14 26.10 32.34
CA PRO A 516 30.46 26.68 32.14
C PRO A 516 30.60 27.25 30.71
N GLY A 517 30.74 28.57 30.58
CA GLY A 517 30.85 29.25 29.28
C GLY A 517 29.55 29.39 28.47
N LEU A 518 28.38 29.14 29.05
CA LEU A 518 27.09 29.25 28.34
C LEU A 518 26.02 29.91 29.22
N ASN A 519 25.45 31.02 28.74
CA ASN A 519 24.28 31.70 29.32
C ASN A 519 23.25 31.98 28.23
N THR A 520 22.19 31.20 28.12
CA THR A 520 21.21 31.37 27.04
C THR A 520 19.78 31.13 27.50
N ASP A 521 18.82 31.88 26.95
CA ASP A 521 17.43 31.49 27.00
C ASP A 521 17.13 30.31 26.04
N PHE A 522 15.93 29.72 26.13
CA PHE A 522 15.55 28.57 25.30
C PHE A 522 15.59 28.86 23.80
N MET A 523 15.26 30.08 23.40
CA MET A 523 15.24 30.51 21.99
C MET A 523 16.67 30.57 21.45
N SER A 524 17.57 31.26 22.14
CA SER A 524 18.97 31.41 21.75
C SER A 524 19.71 30.06 21.82
N TYR A 525 19.38 29.21 22.79
CA TYR A 525 19.89 27.85 22.84
C TYR A 525 19.41 26.99 21.67
N SER A 526 18.13 27.10 21.29
CA SER A 526 17.59 26.39 20.12
C SER A 526 18.29 26.83 18.83
N MET A 527 18.61 28.12 18.71
CA MET A 527 19.40 28.66 17.59
C MET A 527 20.82 28.09 17.58
N LEU A 528 21.46 27.95 18.75
CA LEU A 528 22.79 27.33 18.87
C LEU A 528 22.77 25.86 18.45
N ALA A 529 21.74 25.11 18.84
CA ALA A 529 21.59 23.71 18.44
C ALA A 529 21.38 23.57 16.92
N MET A 530 20.56 24.42 16.31
CA MET A 530 20.41 24.48 14.84
C MET A 530 21.72 24.86 14.12
N ALA A 531 22.58 25.65 14.77
CA ALA A 531 23.93 25.98 14.30
C ALA A 531 24.95 24.84 14.55
N ASN A 532 24.50 23.61 14.86
CA ASN A 532 25.34 22.47 15.19
C ASN A 532 26.34 22.77 16.34
N ASN A 533 25.88 23.54 17.33
CA ASN A 533 26.65 24.03 18.47
C ASN A 533 27.88 24.89 18.12
N SER A 534 27.95 25.44 16.89
CA SER A 534 28.96 26.45 16.53
C SER A 534 28.58 27.81 17.10
N LYS A 535 29.42 28.34 17.99
CA LYS A 535 29.23 29.64 18.62
C LYS A 535 29.45 30.78 17.63
N GLU A 536 30.35 30.56 16.67
CA GLU A 536 30.76 31.54 15.66
C GLU A 536 29.74 31.67 14.53
N ALA A 537 29.00 30.61 14.21
CA ALA A 537 27.97 30.64 13.17
C ALA A 537 26.86 31.67 13.45
N LEU A 538 26.49 31.85 14.72
CA LEU A 538 25.49 32.84 15.14
C LEU A 538 26.02 34.28 15.20
N LEU A 539 27.32 34.50 14.97
CA LEU A 539 27.87 35.85 14.79
C LEU A 539 27.59 36.40 13.38
N ASP A 540 27.19 35.54 12.43
CA ASP A 540 26.69 35.98 11.13
C ASP A 540 25.24 36.49 11.27
N PRO A 541 24.96 37.79 10.99
CA PRO A 541 23.63 38.35 11.21
C PRO A 541 22.54 37.70 10.35
N THR A 542 22.88 37.21 9.15
CA THR A 542 21.91 36.51 8.29
C THR A 542 21.52 35.16 8.86
N THR A 543 22.50 34.38 9.32
CA THR A 543 22.26 33.11 10.01
C THR A 543 21.47 33.32 11.30
N LEU A 544 21.83 34.36 12.09
CA LEU A 544 21.11 34.73 13.31
C LEU A 544 19.63 35.04 13.03
N MET A 545 19.35 35.80 11.97
CA MET A 545 18.01 36.17 11.54
C MET A 545 17.18 34.96 11.10
N ASP A 546 17.73 34.11 10.23
CA ASP A 546 17.03 32.94 9.71
C ASP A 546 16.68 31.95 10.83
N PHE A 547 17.63 31.71 11.74
CA PHE A 547 17.39 30.84 12.89
C PHE A 547 16.44 31.47 13.91
N ALA A 548 16.50 32.78 14.16
CA ALA A 548 15.53 33.44 15.02
C ALA A 548 14.10 33.34 14.47
N ASN A 549 13.92 33.58 13.16
CA ASN A 549 12.63 33.47 12.50
C ASN A 549 12.07 32.03 12.57
N LYS A 550 12.90 31.02 12.30
CA LYS A 550 12.50 29.61 12.43
C LYS A 550 12.15 29.24 13.86
N THR A 551 12.99 29.62 14.83
CA THR A 551 12.72 29.41 16.26
C THR A 551 11.38 29.99 16.66
N PHE A 552 11.11 31.25 16.29
CA PHE A 552 9.85 31.91 16.62
C PHE A 552 8.62 31.18 16.07
N GLY A 553 8.67 30.74 14.81
CA GLY A 553 7.58 29.99 14.19
C GLY A 553 7.31 28.63 14.86
N ILE A 554 8.37 27.88 15.23
CA ILE A 554 8.22 26.61 15.94
C ILE A 554 7.69 26.82 17.36
N PHE A 555 8.18 27.83 18.08
CA PHE A 555 7.67 28.18 19.40
C PHE A 555 6.19 28.56 19.36
N PHE A 556 5.76 29.35 18.37
CA PHE A 556 4.34 29.69 18.18
C PHE A 556 3.49 28.47 17.87
N LYS A 557 3.99 27.56 17.03
CA LYS A 557 3.30 26.32 16.71
C LYS A 557 3.01 25.49 17.97
N HIS A 558 3.98 25.33 18.86
CA HIS A 558 3.77 24.64 20.15
C HIS A 558 2.81 25.40 21.05
N PHE A 559 2.90 26.73 21.10
CA PHE A 559 1.96 27.58 21.84
C PHE A 559 0.51 27.43 21.33
N ALA A 560 0.32 27.33 20.01
CA ALA A 560 -0.99 27.17 19.39
C ALA A 560 -1.60 25.78 19.65
N SER A 561 -0.74 24.75 19.74
CA SER A 561 -1.14 23.36 19.97
C SER A 561 -1.23 22.97 21.46
N GLU A 562 -0.89 23.87 22.38
CA GLU A 562 -0.95 23.60 23.83
C GLU A 562 -2.41 23.49 24.32
N GLU A 563 -2.69 22.39 25.02
CA GLU A 563 -3.98 22.14 25.71
C GLU A 563 -5.23 22.34 24.82
N VAL A 564 -5.11 22.05 23.53
CA VAL A 564 -6.23 22.22 22.59
C VAL A 564 -7.25 21.10 22.76
N ASN A 565 -8.43 21.47 23.27
CA ASN A 565 -9.59 20.61 23.33
C ASN A 565 -10.41 20.74 22.04
N SER A 566 -10.91 19.63 21.47
CA SER A 566 -11.71 19.62 20.25
C SER A 566 -13.01 20.44 20.33
N THR A 567 -13.53 20.68 21.54
CA THR A 567 -14.80 21.37 21.78
C THR A 567 -14.63 22.79 22.34
N ALA A 568 -13.69 22.97 23.27
CA ALA A 568 -13.45 24.25 23.95
C ALA A 568 -12.36 25.10 23.28
N GLY A 569 -11.56 24.51 22.39
CA GLY A 569 -10.39 25.15 21.79
C GLY A 569 -9.18 25.16 22.72
N GLY A 570 -8.31 26.15 22.56
CA GLY A 570 -7.07 26.33 23.33
C GLY A 570 -6.76 27.81 23.51
N ARG A 571 -5.50 28.24 23.37
CA ARG A 571 -5.10 29.67 23.39
C ARG A 571 -5.21 30.39 22.06
N VAL A 572 -5.05 29.66 20.95
CA VAL A 572 -5.16 30.20 19.59
C VAL A 572 -6.48 29.79 18.91
N TYR A 573 -7.14 28.74 19.39
CA TYR A 573 -8.40 28.24 18.85
C TYR A 573 -9.57 28.49 19.78
N GLN A 574 -10.74 28.83 19.24
CA GLN A 574 -11.99 29.06 19.96
C GLN A 574 -13.16 28.31 19.29
N PRO A 575 -14.27 28.04 19.99
CA PRO A 575 -15.50 27.56 19.37
C PRO A 575 -16.07 28.58 18.36
N ILE A 576 -16.66 28.08 17.27
CA ILE A 576 -17.20 28.93 16.20
C ILE A 576 -18.25 29.90 16.74
N GLY A 577 -17.99 31.20 16.59
CA GLY A 577 -18.89 32.27 17.00
C GLY A 577 -18.87 32.61 18.49
N GLU A 578 -17.87 32.15 19.25
CA GLU A 578 -17.65 32.55 20.64
C GLU A 578 -17.42 34.08 20.74
N LYS A 579 -18.06 34.70 21.73
CA LYS A 579 -17.98 36.14 22.04
C LYS A 579 -17.65 36.34 23.51
N LEU A 580 -17.13 37.52 23.86
CA LEU A 580 -16.93 37.86 25.27
C LEU A 580 -18.28 37.91 26.00
N PRO A 581 -18.28 37.66 27.32
CA PRO A 581 -19.49 37.75 28.13
C PRO A 581 -20.17 39.13 28.01
N SER A 582 -21.50 39.14 27.89
CA SER A 582 -22.28 40.38 27.70
C SER A 582 -22.35 41.26 28.94
N ASP A 583 -22.03 40.70 30.11
CA ASP A 583 -21.93 41.37 31.41
C ASP A 583 -20.53 41.93 31.68
N LEU A 584 -19.59 41.79 30.74
CA LEU A 584 -18.25 42.35 30.87
C LEU A 584 -18.31 43.89 30.82
N GLY A 585 -17.76 44.55 31.85
CA GLY A 585 -17.70 46.01 31.93
C GLY A 585 -16.81 46.64 30.85
N PRO A 586 -16.89 47.97 30.65
CA PRO A 586 -16.04 48.66 29.68
C PRO A 586 -14.55 48.59 30.07
N VAL A 587 -13.68 48.80 29.08
CA VAL A 587 -12.23 48.88 29.31
C VAL A 587 -11.88 50.12 30.11
N THR A 588 -11.15 49.93 31.22
CA THR A 588 -10.71 50.99 32.14
C THR A 588 -9.19 51.10 32.20
N TYR A 589 -8.71 52.32 32.46
CA TYR A 589 -7.31 52.59 32.83
C TYR A 589 -7.29 53.45 34.09
N GLY A 590 -6.90 52.86 35.21
CA GLY A 590 -7.16 53.44 36.52
C GLY A 590 -8.67 53.59 36.76
N SER A 591 -9.11 54.75 37.25
CA SER A 591 -10.54 55.02 37.52
C SER A 591 -11.32 55.60 36.33
N LYS A 592 -10.80 55.52 35.09
CA LYS A 592 -11.43 56.10 33.89
C LYS A 592 -11.71 55.05 32.83
N ILE A 593 -12.89 55.16 32.21
CA ILE A 593 -13.23 54.42 30.99
C ILE A 593 -12.41 54.98 29.83
N THR A 594 -11.77 54.09 29.06
CA THR A 594 -10.95 54.48 27.92
C THR A 594 -11.78 54.60 26.64
N ALA A 595 -11.32 55.39 25.68
CA ALA A 595 -11.96 55.44 24.35
C ALA A 595 -11.70 54.15 23.54
N ASN A 596 -10.58 53.46 23.81
CA ASN A 596 -10.24 52.20 23.14
C ASN A 596 -10.87 51.03 23.89
N GLN A 597 -12.00 50.54 23.41
CA GLN A 597 -12.69 49.39 23.99
C GLN A 597 -12.16 48.04 23.48
N GLY A 598 -11.06 48.02 22.71
CA GLY A 598 -10.45 46.79 22.21
C GLY A 598 -11.43 45.91 21.42
N ALA A 599 -11.38 44.60 21.66
CA ALA A 599 -12.25 43.64 21.00
C ALA A 599 -13.74 43.79 21.34
N LEU A 600 -14.13 44.44 22.45
CA LEU A 600 -15.54 44.73 22.75
C LEU A 600 -16.19 45.58 21.64
N ALA A 601 -15.44 46.49 21.01
CA ALA A 601 -15.94 47.30 19.91
C ALA A 601 -16.09 46.51 18.60
N LEU A 602 -15.33 45.43 18.43
CA LEU A 602 -15.18 44.70 17.17
C LEU A 602 -16.03 43.41 17.09
N GLN A 603 -16.52 42.88 18.22
CA GLN A 603 -17.24 41.61 18.30
C GLN A 603 -18.49 41.47 17.41
N ASN A 604 -19.11 42.58 17.01
CA ASN A 604 -20.29 42.57 16.14
C ASN A 604 -19.94 42.70 14.65
N THR A 605 -18.67 42.92 14.31
CA THR A 605 -18.19 43.03 12.92
C THR A 605 -17.55 41.75 12.39
N ILE A 606 -17.26 40.78 13.27
CA ILE A 606 -16.58 39.54 12.92
C ILE A 606 -17.61 38.51 12.44
N THR A 607 -17.40 38.02 11.21
CA THR A 607 -18.24 36.96 10.64
C THR A 607 -17.64 35.60 11.01
N PRO A 608 -18.39 34.69 11.67
CA PRO A 608 -17.90 33.37 12.01
C PRO A 608 -17.54 32.56 10.76
N THR A 609 -16.57 31.66 10.90
CA THR A 609 -16.22 30.73 9.82
C THR A 609 -17.37 29.74 9.53
N PRO A 610 -17.53 29.27 8.26
CA PRO A 610 -18.53 28.26 7.93
C PRO A 610 -18.27 26.95 8.68
N LYS A 611 -19.34 26.43 9.31
CA LYS A 611 -19.30 25.18 10.08
C LYS A 611 -19.02 23.96 9.22
N ASP A 612 -19.59 23.91 8.02
CA ASP A 612 -19.43 22.75 7.14
C ASP A 612 -18.19 22.92 6.24
N THR A 613 -17.36 21.88 6.19
CA THR A 613 -16.24 21.75 5.23
C THR A 613 -16.35 20.43 4.48
N GLN A 614 -15.89 20.38 3.24
CA GLN A 614 -15.85 19.14 2.45
C GLN A 614 -14.54 18.41 2.72
N ALA A 615 -14.65 17.12 3.02
CA ALA A 615 -13.52 16.24 3.25
C ALA A 615 -13.52 15.10 2.22
N ASN A 616 -12.32 14.74 1.79
CA ASN A 616 -12.04 13.69 0.82
C ASN A 616 -11.28 12.56 1.52
N LEU A 617 -11.92 11.39 1.63
CA LEU A 617 -11.30 10.18 2.13
C LEU A 617 -10.85 9.31 0.94
N ILE A 618 -9.57 8.96 0.90
CA ILE A 618 -9.02 8.06 -0.11
C ILE A 618 -9.01 6.65 0.48
N ILE A 619 -9.80 5.75 -0.10
CA ILE A 619 -9.86 4.35 0.32
C ILE A 619 -9.24 3.50 -0.81
N PRO A 620 -8.19 2.70 -0.52
CA PRO A 620 -7.70 1.72 -1.47
C PRO A 620 -8.71 0.57 -1.54
N ILE A 621 -9.31 0.35 -2.71
CA ILE A 621 -10.19 -0.79 -2.94
C ILE A 621 -9.52 -1.80 -3.88
N GLU A 622 -9.60 -3.09 -3.53
CA GLU A 622 -9.16 -4.17 -4.42
C GLU A 622 -10.17 -4.30 -5.56
N GLN A 623 -9.75 -3.94 -6.78
CA GLN A 623 -10.57 -4.16 -7.97
C GLN A 623 -10.01 -5.34 -8.79
N LEU A 624 -10.92 -6.15 -9.33
CA LEU A 624 -10.56 -7.15 -10.33
C LEU A 624 -10.56 -6.50 -11.71
N ILE A 625 -9.38 -6.41 -12.32
CA ILE A 625 -9.20 -5.91 -13.67
C ILE A 625 -8.95 -7.08 -14.61
N MET A 626 -9.62 -7.07 -15.75
CA MET A 626 -9.50 -8.11 -16.75
C MET A 626 -8.39 -7.77 -17.75
N SER A 627 -7.36 -8.61 -17.85
CA SER A 627 -6.24 -8.36 -18.76
C SER A 627 -6.73 -8.30 -20.22
N PRO A 628 -6.47 -7.22 -20.98
CA PRO A 628 -6.91 -7.09 -22.37
C PRO A 628 -6.37 -8.22 -23.25
N ILE A 629 -5.12 -8.64 -23.03
CA ILE A 629 -4.47 -9.69 -23.80
C ILE A 629 -5.18 -11.04 -23.55
N ALA A 630 -5.42 -11.37 -22.29
CA ALA A 630 -6.12 -12.60 -21.91
C ALA A 630 -7.56 -12.62 -22.45
N PHE A 631 -8.26 -11.48 -22.44
CA PHE A 631 -9.60 -11.33 -22.99
C PHE A 631 -9.64 -11.65 -24.50
N PHE A 632 -8.81 -11.00 -25.33
CA PHE A 632 -8.81 -11.25 -26.78
C PHE A 632 -8.39 -12.68 -27.14
N LEU A 633 -7.46 -13.26 -26.40
CA LEU A 633 -7.09 -14.67 -26.54
C LEU A 633 -8.29 -15.59 -26.24
N SER A 634 -8.99 -15.36 -25.12
CA SER A 634 -10.13 -16.19 -24.70
C SER A 634 -11.29 -16.15 -25.72
N ILE A 635 -11.63 -14.96 -26.23
CA ILE A 635 -12.67 -14.82 -27.27
C ILE A 635 -12.25 -15.54 -28.55
N SER A 636 -10.98 -15.40 -28.96
CA SER A 636 -10.48 -16.06 -30.18
C SER A 636 -10.59 -17.58 -30.09
N LEU A 637 -10.24 -18.17 -28.94
CA LEU A 637 -10.35 -19.61 -28.72
C LEU A 637 -11.83 -20.07 -28.68
N LEU A 638 -12.72 -19.32 -28.03
CA LEU A 638 -14.15 -19.64 -27.99
C LEU A 638 -14.81 -19.53 -29.37
N SER A 639 -14.47 -18.50 -30.16
CA SER A 639 -14.94 -18.37 -31.54
C SER A 639 -14.48 -19.52 -32.42
N PHE A 640 -13.23 -19.99 -32.25
CA PHE A 640 -12.75 -21.20 -32.93
C PHE A 640 -13.56 -22.44 -32.53
N LEU A 641 -13.88 -22.61 -31.25
CA LEU A 641 -14.72 -23.74 -30.79
C LEU A 641 -16.15 -23.67 -31.32
N ILE A 642 -16.75 -22.49 -31.43
CA ILE A 642 -18.05 -22.31 -32.09
C ILE A 642 -17.97 -22.74 -33.56
N LEU A 643 -16.95 -22.27 -34.29
CA LEU A 643 -16.76 -22.62 -35.70
C LEU A 643 -16.57 -24.13 -35.89
N THR A 644 -15.73 -24.77 -35.08
CA THR A 644 -15.54 -26.23 -35.13
C THR A 644 -16.83 -26.99 -34.82
N THR A 645 -17.63 -26.52 -33.87
CA THR A 645 -18.92 -27.10 -33.52
C THR A 645 -19.94 -26.97 -34.66
N ILE A 646 -20.03 -25.80 -35.30
CA ILE A 646 -20.92 -25.57 -36.46
C ILE A 646 -20.52 -26.51 -37.61
N ILE A 647 -19.23 -26.59 -37.93
CA ILE A 647 -18.72 -27.46 -39.01
C ILE A 647 -19.00 -28.93 -38.67
N MET A 648 -18.74 -29.35 -37.42
CA MET A 648 -18.99 -30.70 -36.94
C MET A 648 -20.46 -31.08 -37.15
N TYR A 649 -21.42 -30.33 -36.63
CA TYR A 649 -22.83 -30.70 -36.72
C TYR A 649 -23.45 -30.53 -38.11
N SER A 650 -22.96 -29.57 -38.92
CA SER A 650 -23.43 -29.38 -40.30
C SER A 650 -22.94 -30.48 -41.24
N ALA A 651 -21.64 -30.82 -41.21
CA ALA A 651 -21.06 -31.89 -42.05
C ALA A 651 -21.49 -33.29 -41.59
N ASN A 652 -21.74 -33.46 -40.28
CA ASN A 652 -22.24 -34.71 -39.72
C ASN A 652 -23.67 -35.05 -40.19
N ARG A 653 -24.52 -34.05 -40.47
CA ARG A 653 -25.91 -34.30 -40.92
C ARG A 653 -25.98 -35.02 -42.26
N THR A 654 -25.01 -34.81 -43.14
CA THR A 654 -24.96 -35.41 -44.48
C THR A 654 -24.28 -36.77 -44.47
N ARG A 655 -23.14 -36.92 -43.78
CA ARG A 655 -22.31 -38.15 -43.83
C ARG A 655 -22.80 -39.30 -42.95
N TYR A 656 -23.56 -39.04 -41.89
CA TYR A 656 -23.99 -40.11 -40.96
C TYR A 656 -25.36 -40.68 -41.25
N LYS A 657 -26.13 -40.06 -42.17
CA LYS A 657 -27.36 -40.64 -42.70
C LYS A 657 -27.13 -41.91 -43.51
N THR A 658 -25.88 -42.18 -43.93
CA THR A 658 -25.51 -43.33 -44.77
C THR A 658 -25.31 -44.62 -43.96
N LEU A 659 -25.20 -44.53 -42.62
CA LEU A 659 -25.09 -45.70 -41.73
C LEU A 659 -26.49 -46.17 -41.28
N PRO A 660 -26.89 -47.44 -41.52
CA PRO A 660 -28.20 -47.93 -41.14
C PRO A 660 -28.32 -48.41 -39.69
N ARG A 661 -27.23 -48.47 -38.91
CA ARG A 661 -27.22 -48.92 -37.51
C ARG A 661 -26.05 -48.32 -36.72
N ASP A 662 -26.22 -48.16 -35.41
CA ASP A 662 -25.24 -47.60 -34.48
C ASP A 662 -23.96 -48.44 -34.46
N VAL A 663 -22.78 -47.83 -34.31
CA VAL A 663 -21.50 -48.55 -34.12
C VAL A 663 -20.91 -48.36 -32.71
N ASP A 664 -21.75 -47.97 -31.74
CA ASP A 664 -21.28 -47.60 -30.40
C ASP A 664 -20.88 -48.80 -29.52
N THR A 665 -21.40 -50.00 -29.79
CA THR A 665 -21.13 -51.20 -29.01
C THR A 665 -20.40 -52.25 -29.84
N LEU A 666 -19.56 -53.06 -29.17
CA LEU A 666 -18.86 -54.19 -29.79
C LEU A 666 -19.85 -55.15 -30.47
N ALA A 667 -21.01 -55.40 -29.85
CA ALA A 667 -22.05 -56.23 -30.42
C ALA A 667 -22.61 -55.67 -31.74
N SER A 668 -22.73 -54.35 -31.87
CA SER A 668 -23.18 -53.72 -33.11
C SER A 668 -22.10 -53.72 -34.19
N MET A 669 -20.83 -53.55 -33.81
CA MET A 669 -19.70 -53.73 -34.74
C MET A 669 -19.63 -55.17 -35.28
N ILE A 670 -19.80 -56.16 -34.40
CA ILE A 670 -19.85 -57.58 -34.79
C ILE A 670 -21.01 -57.83 -35.77
N ALA A 671 -22.17 -57.21 -35.57
CA ALA A 671 -23.31 -57.37 -36.47
C ALA A 671 -23.02 -56.94 -37.92
N PHE A 672 -22.10 -56.00 -38.15
CA PHE A 672 -21.67 -55.60 -39.50
C PHE A 672 -20.67 -56.56 -40.15
N ILE A 673 -20.03 -57.43 -39.35
CA ILE A 673 -18.97 -58.35 -39.77
C ILE A 673 -19.46 -59.81 -39.78
N HIS A 674 -20.53 -60.14 -39.03
CA HIS A 674 -21.07 -61.48 -38.75
C HIS A 674 -21.71 -62.19 -39.97
N GLY A 675 -20.97 -62.30 -41.05
CA GLY A 675 -21.40 -62.95 -42.30
C GLY A 675 -20.39 -62.79 -43.43
N SER A 676 -19.42 -61.88 -43.28
CA SER A 676 -18.38 -61.64 -44.29
C SER A 676 -17.24 -62.64 -44.12
N GLU A 677 -17.40 -63.84 -44.69
CA GLU A 677 -16.37 -64.87 -44.59
C GLU A 677 -15.08 -64.50 -45.34
N LYS A 678 -15.16 -63.70 -46.42
CA LYS A 678 -13.95 -63.21 -47.11
C LYS A 678 -13.18 -62.21 -46.27
N LEU A 679 -13.87 -61.30 -45.57
CA LEU A 679 -13.22 -60.36 -44.65
C LEU A 679 -12.61 -61.11 -43.45
N LEU A 680 -13.31 -62.12 -42.92
CA LEU A 680 -12.80 -62.97 -41.84
C LEU A 680 -11.59 -63.80 -42.29
N ALA A 681 -11.61 -64.35 -43.51
CA ALA A 681 -10.48 -65.08 -44.10
C ALA A 681 -9.28 -64.16 -44.34
N TRP A 682 -9.50 -62.96 -44.88
CA TRP A 682 -8.46 -61.93 -45.03
C TRP A 682 -7.86 -61.51 -43.69
N SER A 683 -8.69 -61.34 -42.64
CA SER A 683 -8.20 -60.99 -41.30
C SER A 683 -7.38 -62.09 -40.64
N ARG A 684 -7.59 -63.35 -41.03
CA ARG A 684 -6.91 -64.53 -40.50
C ARG A 684 -5.55 -64.76 -41.17
N ASP A 685 -5.32 -64.18 -42.35
CA ASP A 685 -4.02 -64.17 -43.01
C ASP A 685 -3.10 -63.15 -42.31
N SER A 686 -2.12 -63.65 -41.58
CA SER A 686 -1.38 -62.91 -40.52
C SER A 686 -0.42 -61.83 -41.02
N GLN A 687 -0.40 -61.55 -42.33
CA GLN A 687 0.49 -60.56 -42.93
C GLN A 687 -0.03 -59.10 -42.80
N HIS A 688 -1.32 -58.90 -42.51
CA HIS A 688 -1.95 -57.57 -42.50
C HIS A 688 -2.30 -56.99 -41.11
N SER A 689 -2.01 -57.71 -40.01
CA SER A 689 -2.39 -57.32 -38.63
C SER A 689 -1.23 -56.81 -37.75
N GLY A 690 -0.11 -56.38 -38.34
CA GLY A 690 1.07 -55.91 -37.59
C GLY A 690 0.93 -54.49 -37.02
N ALA A 691 1.41 -54.28 -35.79
CA ALA A 691 1.41 -52.96 -35.13
C ALA A 691 2.15 -51.87 -35.94
N TRP A 692 1.54 -50.70 -36.07
CA TRP A 692 1.94 -49.63 -37.01
C TRP A 692 3.34 -49.03 -36.79
N TYR A 693 3.95 -49.17 -35.61
CA TYR A 693 5.29 -48.63 -35.33
C TYR A 693 6.41 -49.36 -36.11
N ARG A 694 6.15 -50.55 -36.66
CA ARG A 694 7.07 -51.21 -37.61
C ARG A 694 7.03 -50.62 -39.03
N SER A 695 6.02 -49.82 -39.39
CA SER A 695 5.89 -49.28 -40.76
C SER A 695 6.76 -48.06 -41.04
N TRP A 696 7.30 -47.39 -40.02
CA TRP A 696 8.13 -46.18 -40.22
C TRP A 696 9.54 -46.50 -40.76
N THR A 697 9.98 -47.77 -40.67
CA THR A 697 11.32 -48.21 -41.10
C THR A 697 11.33 -49.16 -42.29
N SER A 698 10.18 -49.63 -42.79
CA SER A 698 10.11 -50.58 -43.92
C SER A 698 9.70 -49.88 -45.21
N LYS A 699 10.65 -49.70 -46.13
CA LYS A 699 10.48 -49.11 -47.45
C LYS A 699 10.04 -50.16 -48.48
N SER A 700 8.93 -50.87 -48.24
CA SER A 700 8.19 -51.62 -49.28
C SER A 700 6.97 -52.35 -48.69
N GLN A 701 5.76 -51.87 -48.98
CA GLN A 701 4.56 -52.73 -48.94
C GLN A 701 4.34 -53.34 -50.34
N PRO A 702 4.02 -54.64 -50.44
CA PRO A 702 3.81 -55.30 -51.72
C PRO A 702 2.57 -54.76 -52.45
N ALA A 703 2.64 -54.70 -53.78
CA ALA A 703 1.66 -54.08 -54.67
C ALA A 703 0.23 -54.67 -54.64
N GLN A 704 -0.02 -55.74 -53.86
CA GLN A 704 -1.33 -56.40 -53.75
C GLN A 704 -2.31 -55.70 -52.79
N ASP A 705 -1.84 -54.91 -51.81
CA ASP A 705 -2.73 -54.18 -50.88
C ASP A 705 -3.44 -52.98 -51.53
N ARG A 706 -3.01 -52.55 -52.73
CA ARG A 706 -3.63 -51.42 -53.46
C ARG A 706 -4.93 -51.76 -54.18
N GLU A 707 -5.23 -53.03 -54.41
CA GLU A 707 -6.42 -53.45 -55.17
C GLU A 707 -7.59 -53.88 -54.28
N MET A 708 -7.38 -54.07 -52.97
CA MET A 708 -8.43 -54.46 -52.04
C MET A 708 -9.16 -53.22 -51.53
N LYS A 709 -10.45 -53.10 -51.86
CA LYS A 709 -11.31 -52.03 -51.32
C LYS A 709 -12.35 -52.65 -50.40
N ALA A 710 -12.59 -52.04 -49.25
CA ALA A 710 -13.73 -52.39 -48.42
C ALA A 710 -14.91 -51.49 -48.76
N GLN A 711 -16.10 -52.06 -48.83
CA GLN A 711 -17.34 -51.31 -49.00
C GLN A 711 -18.45 -51.87 -48.11
N MET A 712 -19.32 -50.97 -47.64
CA MET A 712 -20.53 -51.33 -46.92
C MET A 712 -21.68 -51.51 -47.92
N GLY A 713 -22.35 -52.66 -47.90
CA GLY A 713 -23.40 -52.95 -48.87
C GLY A 713 -24.01 -54.33 -48.69
N SER A 714 -24.91 -54.71 -49.62
CA SER A 714 -25.39 -56.08 -49.68
C SER A 714 -24.31 -56.99 -50.29
N PHE A 715 -24.11 -58.15 -49.68
CA PHE A 715 -23.24 -59.21 -50.14
C PHE A 715 -23.91 -60.57 -49.89
N TYR A 716 -23.43 -61.61 -50.57
CA TYR A 716 -23.98 -62.97 -50.41
C TYR A 716 -23.08 -63.80 -49.50
N ASP A 717 -23.67 -64.51 -48.54
CA ASP A 717 -22.96 -65.51 -47.74
C ASP A 717 -22.67 -66.78 -48.58
N LEU A 718 -21.87 -67.72 -48.05
CA LEU A 718 -21.55 -69.00 -48.73
C LEU A 718 -22.80 -69.85 -48.98
N GLU A 719 -23.89 -69.60 -48.25
CA GLU A 719 -25.18 -70.27 -48.42
C GLU A 719 -26.11 -69.55 -49.42
N GLY A 720 -25.61 -68.50 -50.09
CA GLY A 720 -26.34 -67.73 -51.11
C GLY A 720 -27.40 -66.77 -50.56
N ARG A 721 -27.42 -66.53 -49.25
CA ARG A 721 -28.36 -65.58 -48.62
C ARG A 721 -27.78 -64.17 -48.68
N GLU A 722 -28.63 -63.22 -49.04
CA GLU A 722 -28.27 -61.81 -49.05
C GLU A 722 -28.15 -61.29 -47.61
N ARG A 723 -26.96 -60.78 -47.26
CA ARG A 723 -26.66 -60.10 -45.99
C ARG A 723 -26.20 -58.69 -46.27
N TRP A 724 -26.29 -57.82 -45.27
CA TRP A 724 -25.88 -56.42 -45.37
C TRP A 724 -24.82 -56.13 -44.33
N GLY A 725 -23.65 -55.62 -44.74
CA GLY A 725 -22.51 -55.40 -43.85
C GLY A 725 -21.27 -54.93 -44.59
N ILE A 726 -20.09 -55.15 -44.00
CA ILE A 726 -18.80 -54.77 -44.60
C ILE A 726 -18.22 -55.97 -45.36
N GLU A 727 -17.88 -55.77 -46.63
CA GLU A 727 -17.32 -56.82 -47.50
C GLU A 727 -16.12 -56.28 -48.30
N LEU A 728 -15.23 -57.18 -48.75
CA LEU A 728 -14.12 -56.85 -49.65
C LEU A 728 -14.58 -56.87 -51.11
N VAL A 729 -14.29 -55.79 -51.85
CA VAL A 729 -14.59 -55.59 -53.28
C VAL A 729 -13.28 -55.66 -54.08
N GLY A 730 -13.09 -56.73 -54.86
CA GLY A 730 -11.92 -56.99 -55.71
C GLY A 730 -11.81 -58.47 -56.15
N THR A 731 -11.10 -58.76 -57.24
CA THR A 731 -10.90 -60.15 -57.74
C THR A 731 -9.80 -60.87 -56.96
N MET A 732 -10.17 -61.90 -56.21
CA MET A 732 -9.24 -62.78 -55.50
C MET A 732 -8.84 -63.94 -56.44
N ASN A 733 -7.59 -64.01 -56.90
CA ASN A 733 -7.07 -65.22 -57.54
C ASN A 733 -6.63 -66.20 -56.43
N PRO A 734 -7.28 -67.35 -56.24
CA PRO A 734 -6.84 -68.31 -55.24
C PRO A 734 -5.54 -68.97 -55.70
N ARG A 735 -4.50 -68.93 -54.86
CA ARG A 735 -3.37 -69.85 -55.01
C ARG A 735 -3.75 -71.18 -54.36
N PRO A 736 -3.51 -72.33 -55.03
CA PRO A 736 -3.84 -73.63 -54.49
C PRO A 736 -2.95 -73.98 -53.30
N CYS A 737 -3.55 -74.53 -52.24
CA CYS A 737 -2.84 -75.20 -51.16
C CYS A 737 -2.02 -76.36 -51.74
N GLN A 738 -0.70 -76.32 -51.60
CA GLN A 738 0.13 -77.52 -51.78
C GLN A 738 0.19 -78.29 -50.45
N ALA A 739 -0.27 -79.53 -50.51
CA ALA A 739 -0.16 -80.49 -49.43
C ALA A 739 1.10 -81.35 -49.59
N ALA A 740 1.71 -81.61 -48.43
CA ALA A 740 2.51 -82.77 -48.02
C ALA A 740 3.96 -82.96 -48.52
N ARG A 741 4.91 -82.93 -47.58
CA ARG A 741 5.79 -84.09 -47.34
C ARG A 741 6.34 -84.12 -45.91
N ASN A 742 6.08 -85.22 -45.22
CA ASN A 742 6.83 -85.66 -44.04
C ASN A 742 8.23 -86.09 -44.48
N ASP A 743 9.25 -85.75 -43.70
CA ASP A 743 10.33 -86.70 -43.42
C ASP A 743 10.87 -86.52 -42.00
N SER A 744 11.25 -87.64 -41.44
CA SER A 744 11.48 -87.96 -40.02
C SER A 744 12.97 -88.01 -39.67
N SER A 745 13.34 -87.53 -38.47
CA SER A 745 14.46 -88.02 -37.63
C SER A 745 14.55 -87.12 -36.39
N GLU A 746 14.16 -87.55 -35.18
CA GLU A 746 14.90 -88.43 -34.25
C GLU A 746 15.84 -87.65 -33.31
N VAL A 747 15.39 -87.55 -32.04
CA VAL A 747 16.12 -87.81 -30.77
C VAL A 747 17.37 -86.97 -30.43
N ASP A 748 17.17 -85.99 -29.52
CA ASP A 748 17.54 -86.02 -28.08
C ASP A 748 18.95 -85.61 -27.58
N MET A 749 18.90 -85.06 -26.34
CA MET A 749 19.95 -84.85 -25.31
C MET A 749 21.05 -83.81 -25.61
N GLN A 750 21.62 -83.03 -24.67
CA GLN A 750 21.76 -83.18 -23.22
C GLN A 750 22.20 -81.84 -22.58
N GLU A 751 21.74 -81.62 -21.34
CA GLU A 751 22.39 -81.00 -20.15
C GLU A 751 23.45 -79.87 -20.20
N VAL A 752 23.19 -78.90 -19.29
CA VAL A 752 24.03 -78.41 -18.17
C VAL A 752 25.44 -77.87 -18.44
N GLY A 753 25.70 -76.68 -17.89
CA GLY A 753 26.98 -76.44 -17.22
C GLY A 753 27.70 -75.14 -17.58
N ASP A 754 27.33 -74.08 -16.87
CA ASP A 754 28.17 -73.28 -15.96
C ASP A 754 29.66 -72.97 -16.28
N ASN A 755 30.10 -71.86 -15.66
CA ASN A 755 31.45 -71.30 -15.53
C ASN A 755 31.97 -70.43 -16.68
N SER A 756 32.12 -69.12 -16.52
CA SER A 756 32.84 -68.29 -15.52
C SER A 756 34.22 -67.87 -16.01
N LYS A 757 34.48 -66.56 -15.86
CA LYS A 757 35.80 -65.91 -15.76
C LYS A 757 36.72 -66.05 -16.98
N SER A 758 37.68 -65.20 -17.24
CA SER A 758 38.11 -63.88 -16.77
C SER A 758 39.25 -63.53 -17.73
N GLU A 759 39.62 -62.24 -17.77
CA GLU A 759 41.01 -61.83 -17.99
C GLU A 759 41.55 -62.01 -19.45
N MET A 760 42.40 -61.16 -20.02
CA MET A 760 43.12 -59.99 -19.53
C MET A 760 44.01 -59.50 -20.69
N GLN A 761 44.22 -58.18 -20.77
CA GLN A 761 45.45 -57.48 -21.23
C GLN A 761 45.90 -57.65 -22.70
N ASP A 762 46.60 -56.70 -23.31
CA ASP A 762 47.06 -55.37 -22.93
C ASP A 762 47.55 -54.64 -24.19
N ALA A 763 47.89 -53.37 -23.96
CA ALA A 763 48.92 -52.56 -24.61
C ALA A 763 48.44 -51.62 -25.73
N ASP A 764 48.30 -50.32 -25.44
CA ASP A 764 49.36 -49.27 -25.33
C ASP A 764 49.69 -48.69 -26.72
N ASP A 765 49.87 -47.38 -26.95
CA ASP A 765 49.85 -46.23 -26.05
C ASP A 765 49.88 -44.93 -26.87
N THR A 766 49.54 -43.82 -26.19
CA THR A 766 49.97 -42.42 -26.40
C THR A 766 49.48 -41.57 -27.61
N ASN A 767 49.27 -40.26 -27.49
CA ASN A 767 48.81 -39.36 -26.40
C ASN A 767 48.64 -37.92 -26.99
N VAL A 768 47.98 -37.05 -26.21
CA VAL A 768 47.91 -35.56 -26.26
C VAL A 768 46.91 -34.93 -27.26
N GLY A 769 45.90 -34.12 -26.87
CA GLY A 769 45.42 -33.66 -25.57
C GLY A 769 44.38 -32.51 -25.71
N GLY A 770 43.25 -32.64 -24.99
CA GLY A 770 42.31 -31.61 -24.45
C GLY A 770 41.46 -30.76 -25.42
N GLY A 771 40.13 -30.61 -25.31
CA GLY A 771 39.12 -31.12 -24.38
C GLY A 771 37.69 -30.69 -24.84
N ASP A 772 36.75 -31.63 -24.81
CA ASP A 772 35.33 -31.55 -25.23
C ASP A 772 34.41 -31.22 -24.02
N THR A 773 33.36 -30.39 -24.13
CA THR A 773 31.97 -30.58 -24.63
C THR A 773 31.04 -31.56 -23.88
N SER A 774 29.88 -31.01 -23.49
CA SER A 774 28.51 -31.57 -23.57
C SER A 774 28.01 -32.72 -22.66
N GLY A 775 26.71 -32.68 -22.37
CA GLY A 775 25.83 -33.78 -22.76
C GLY A 775 25.27 -34.67 -21.64
N VAL A 776 24.04 -34.36 -21.21
CA VAL A 776 23.19 -35.16 -20.32
C VAL A 776 22.39 -36.21 -21.11
N ARG A 777 22.26 -37.42 -20.56
CA ARG A 777 21.39 -38.52 -21.04
C ARG A 777 20.58 -39.12 -19.87
N SER A 778 19.27 -39.33 -20.10
CA SER A 778 18.38 -40.48 -19.78
C SER A 778 18.57 -41.33 -18.49
N ALA A 779 17.62 -42.04 -17.87
CA ALA A 779 16.15 -42.20 -17.87
C ALA A 779 15.79 -43.39 -16.90
N LEU A 780 14.49 -43.53 -16.55
CA LEU A 780 13.72 -44.78 -16.24
C LEU A 780 13.67 -45.44 -14.82
N LEU A 781 12.41 -45.60 -14.35
CA LEU A 781 11.72 -46.74 -13.62
C LEU A 781 12.26 -47.18 -12.24
N GLY A 782 11.49 -47.53 -11.19
CA GLY A 782 10.06 -47.64 -10.88
C GLY A 782 9.83 -48.58 -9.66
N ARG A 783 8.73 -48.36 -8.90
CA ARG A 783 7.95 -49.27 -8.00
C ARG A 783 8.27 -49.50 -6.49
N PHE A 784 7.19 -49.33 -5.69
CA PHE A 784 6.72 -49.99 -4.42
C PHE A 784 7.70 -50.03 -3.21
N ASP A 785 7.34 -49.92 -1.92
CA ASP A 785 6.16 -50.33 -1.15
C ASP A 785 6.12 -49.61 0.24
N TRP A 786 5.06 -49.85 1.02
CA TRP A 786 4.69 -49.38 2.38
C TRP A 786 5.67 -49.74 3.54
N GLU A 787 5.78 -48.91 4.61
CA GLU A 787 5.74 -49.29 6.07
C GLU A 787 6.16 -48.17 7.08
N VAL A 788 5.18 -47.73 7.89
CA VAL A 788 5.07 -47.77 9.39
C VAL A 788 6.29 -47.52 10.33
N ARG A 789 6.12 -46.48 11.21
CA ARG A 789 6.65 -46.26 12.60
C ARG A 789 8.19 -46.20 12.79
N ARG A 790 8.81 -45.37 13.65
CA ARG A 790 8.47 -44.94 15.01
C ARG A 790 9.49 -43.87 15.50
N LYS A 791 9.01 -42.89 16.28
CA LYS A 791 9.61 -42.21 17.46
C LYS A 791 11.06 -41.65 17.40
N GLY A 792 11.14 -40.35 17.68
CA GLY A 792 12.34 -39.70 18.24
C GLY A 792 12.06 -38.25 18.63
N ALA A 793 11.56 -38.02 19.84
CA ALA A 793 11.46 -36.71 20.45
C ALA A 793 12.86 -36.18 20.80
N ILE A 794 13.07 -34.84 20.77
CA ILE A 794 13.74 -34.05 21.83
C ILE A 794 13.45 -32.57 21.58
N ARG A 795 12.79 -31.95 22.57
CA ARG A 795 12.67 -30.51 22.79
C ARG A 795 14.05 -29.90 23.07
N ARG A 796 14.32 -28.69 22.57
CA ARG A 796 15.18 -27.74 23.28
C ARG A 796 14.41 -26.44 23.54
N LYS A 797 14.45 -26.05 24.81
CA LYS A 797 13.90 -24.82 25.42
C LYS A 797 14.79 -23.60 25.10
N PRO A 798 14.28 -22.37 25.32
CA PRO A 798 15.04 -21.13 25.25
C PRO A 798 15.86 -20.90 26.54
N VAL A 799 16.86 -20.02 26.46
CA VAL A 799 17.60 -19.45 27.60
C VAL A 799 17.45 -17.92 27.53
N PRO A 800 17.28 -17.22 28.68
CA PRO A 800 17.03 -15.78 28.74
C PRO A 800 18.31 -14.96 28.96
N GLU A 801 18.28 -13.70 28.51
CA GLU A 801 18.87 -12.51 29.16
C GLU A 801 18.09 -11.28 28.72
#